data_AF-A0A117QZ15-F1
#
_entry.id   AF-A0A117QZ15-F1
#
_cell.length_a   1.000
_cell.length_b   1.000
_cell.length_c   1.000
_cell.angle_alpha   90.00
_cell.angle_beta   90.00
_cell.angle_gamma   90.00
#
_symmetry.space_group_name_H-M   'P 1'
#
loop_
_entity.id
_entity.type
_entity.pdbx_description
1 polymer ?
#
loop_
_entity_poly.entity_id
_entity_poly.type
_entity_poly.pdbx_seq_one_letter_code
_entity_poly.pdbx_strand_id
1 'polypeptide(L)'
;MTAAAERGGAHRLIAEQRRHQPDVVRLARSLCLAAQAEPYFLRGARLRFAPDSGAGLEARLCFSPLVEAADSRALVLYPEVSAELRRQLHDHDPHLLSLVRDFTRDAHRRAPPLVRGFEELLWSATVGPPLSEAAIERILAPLYGQVLADSGASAEAGRWILRFLPRLPEAVRESQPAWRLRVMAAERLGMEPPPALADRADAEELRAVRALVHGEVDIGVRPMADGLVLSRPPEPGALVCGASGAGRVRLRLRGALPGTQWHELALHDGEHAALNVSVAAETRTDGTLLAAQAELGGSLLCARAGHRAAAATTADGRTVLRIDDGEYVLPVELPDQPRVLAVADAGPPATAVVSGKGLHVITTAADGGADAVLHPLSVPPTAVGWSRTAERGVLCLATGTDVLLVDDGDPDRVLRTLPHPAQVVRLWCSVRAGLVAAADGDGGVTLHDLVLRTVRGSWRTDTAVTALCGDPASGAVVWGTADGRVWGSRTSTGLEGEDPGPAAVTVLGVLPEPASALAVLPEAGLVVAADGGDRLLRLAWPDGGAADAVPMPFRVRDVHPATGGQLLVSGHGGEVEIRTEDGRSRLLTPGPLPAPPDEMVPAPLRDSVGVVLPARNPVLPPGVRRWGIGHVCLPASLPPGTPEFSALLTRARDQGLHVLAELAPPDETVPHAELLYRAHDLLEQPVDGLRLTGPTDRWPTPLVDRLRHLLAAHPRATVVTTGTAPFGPGHIQLGPPPDPGIDGGAESVSPPRPYLGWALPDGLAYPQAALLLALPGCHEVPSSVLAPSGQEPSPLRLLLAARAGQLALRHGRVERVPTGVAGVSGVRRDHAGQTVLCVTSTVGVPVTARVPLQDATTETELIELAQEERDGPPQVLRPAADGVVTVALDATRTRWFRVRPTAHPPPNEQTDPFVPPAR
;
A
#
# COMPACT_ATOMS: atom_id res chain seq x y z
N MET A 1 -5.34 -13.98 38.18
CA MET A 1 -5.82 -14.16 39.56
C MET A 1 -6.69 -15.44 39.70
N THR A 2 -6.18 -16.62 39.30
CA THR A 2 -6.97 -17.89 39.25
C THR A 2 -6.22 -19.13 39.78
N ALA A 3 -5.04 -18.99 40.41
CA ALA A 3 -4.19 -20.14 40.73
C ALA A 3 -4.67 -21.05 41.88
N ALA A 4 -5.66 -20.64 42.69
CA ALA A 4 -6.08 -21.42 43.87
C ALA A 4 -7.07 -22.55 43.53
N ALA A 5 -7.98 -22.35 42.57
CA ALA A 5 -8.97 -23.37 42.18
C ALA A 5 -8.33 -24.51 41.37
N GLU A 6 -7.33 -24.21 40.55
CA GLU A 6 -6.61 -25.19 39.71
C GLU A 6 -5.69 -26.11 40.53
N ARG A 7 -5.03 -25.59 41.59
CA ARG A 7 -4.18 -26.38 42.50
C ARG A 7 -4.96 -27.47 43.23
N GLY A 8 -6.20 -27.19 43.63
CA GLY A 8 -7.10 -28.20 44.23
C GLY A 8 -7.45 -29.32 43.25
N GLY A 9 -7.52 -29.01 41.96
CA GLY A 9 -7.75 -29.97 40.88
C GLY A 9 -6.58 -30.94 40.69
N ALA A 10 -5.35 -30.43 40.49
CA ALA A 10 -4.19 -31.28 40.20
C ALA A 10 -3.84 -32.22 41.36
N HIS A 11 -3.86 -31.72 42.61
CA HIS A 11 -3.59 -32.54 43.79
C HIS A 11 -4.62 -33.67 43.94
N ARG A 12 -5.91 -33.35 43.76
CA ARG A 12 -7.02 -34.33 43.81
C ARG A 12 -6.87 -35.37 42.70
N LEU A 13 -6.56 -34.93 41.48
CA LEU A 13 -6.38 -35.80 40.32
C LEU A 13 -5.22 -36.78 40.52
N ILE A 14 -4.08 -36.30 41.03
CA ILE A 14 -2.93 -37.15 41.37
C ILE A 14 -3.29 -38.14 42.48
N ALA A 15 -4.03 -37.69 43.52
CA ALA A 15 -4.44 -38.56 44.62
C ALA A 15 -5.42 -39.66 44.16
N GLU A 16 -6.37 -39.32 43.31
CA GLU A 16 -7.32 -40.27 42.69
C GLU A 16 -6.59 -41.29 41.83
N GLN A 17 -5.72 -40.82 40.92
CA GLN A 17 -4.92 -41.72 40.09
C GLN A 17 -3.99 -42.61 40.92
N ARG A 18 -3.46 -42.09 42.04
CA ARG A 18 -2.60 -42.88 42.95
C ARG A 18 -3.36 -43.99 43.66
N ARG A 19 -4.65 -43.81 43.96
CA ARG A 19 -5.52 -44.85 44.56
C ARG A 19 -5.81 -45.97 43.58
N HIS A 20 -6.07 -45.64 42.31
CA HIS A 20 -6.49 -46.61 41.31
C HIS A 20 -5.31 -47.27 40.56
N GLN A 21 -4.28 -46.48 40.24
CA GLN A 21 -3.15 -46.88 39.41
C GLN A 21 -1.83 -46.27 39.96
N PRO A 22 -1.32 -46.74 41.11
CA PRO A 22 -0.15 -46.16 41.77
C PRO A 22 1.10 -46.16 40.87
N ASP A 23 1.28 -47.19 40.05
CA ASP A 23 2.42 -47.29 39.13
C ASP A 23 2.37 -46.24 38.01
N VAL A 24 1.18 -45.79 37.59
CA VAL A 24 1.03 -44.70 36.61
C VAL A 24 1.52 -43.38 37.21
N VAL A 25 1.16 -43.11 38.48
CA VAL A 25 1.67 -41.94 39.20
C VAL A 25 3.18 -42.05 39.44
N ARG A 26 3.69 -43.26 39.73
CA ARG A 26 5.13 -43.50 39.89
C ARG A 26 5.90 -43.20 38.60
N LEU A 27 5.40 -43.65 37.45
CA LEU A 27 5.98 -43.34 36.16
C LEU A 27 5.86 -41.85 35.84
N ALA A 28 4.70 -41.21 36.07
CA ALA A 28 4.52 -39.77 35.87
C ALA A 28 5.48 -38.92 36.72
N ARG A 29 5.76 -39.32 37.97
CA ARG A 29 6.76 -38.68 38.84
C ARG A 29 8.15 -38.68 38.21
N SER A 30 8.53 -39.74 37.49
CA SER A 30 9.83 -39.80 36.81
C SER A 30 9.93 -38.93 35.55
N LEU A 31 8.80 -38.37 35.08
CA LEU A 31 8.75 -37.47 33.92
C LEU A 31 8.56 -36.00 34.32
N CYS A 32 8.41 -35.68 35.61
CA CYS A 32 7.99 -34.34 36.04
C CYS A 32 9.00 -33.22 35.76
N LEU A 33 10.25 -33.56 35.43
CA LEU A 33 11.28 -32.60 35.00
C LEU A 33 11.42 -32.49 33.48
N ALA A 34 10.79 -33.40 32.71
CA ALA A 34 10.92 -33.40 31.26
C ALA A 34 10.00 -32.35 30.63
N ALA A 35 10.50 -31.62 29.63
CA ALA A 35 9.65 -30.70 28.85
C ALA A 35 8.58 -31.48 28.07
N GLN A 36 9.00 -32.61 27.49
CA GLN A 36 8.17 -33.61 26.83
C GLN A 36 8.89 -34.97 26.90
N ALA A 37 8.16 -36.06 26.91
CA ALA A 37 8.72 -37.41 26.99
C ALA A 37 8.54 -38.15 25.66
N GLU A 38 9.63 -38.30 24.91
CA GLU A 38 9.67 -39.13 23.69
C GLU A 38 9.54 -40.63 24.05
N PRO A 39 9.10 -41.51 23.13
CA PRO A 39 8.87 -42.93 23.44
C PRO A 39 10.07 -43.65 24.08
N TYR A 40 11.31 -43.34 23.66
CA TYR A 40 12.50 -43.92 24.29
C TYR A 40 12.74 -43.38 25.70
N PHE A 41 12.43 -42.10 25.95
CA PHE A 41 12.55 -41.49 27.27
C PHE A 41 11.54 -42.12 28.23
N LEU A 42 10.28 -42.24 27.80
CA LEU A 42 9.22 -42.91 28.57
C LEU A 42 9.57 -44.35 28.91
N ARG A 43 10.08 -45.10 27.91
CA ARG A 43 10.53 -46.49 28.12
C ARG A 43 11.72 -46.57 29.06
N GLY A 44 12.71 -45.69 28.92
CA GLY A 44 13.87 -45.61 29.81
C GLY A 44 13.45 -45.30 31.25
N ALA A 45 12.50 -44.38 31.43
CA ALA A 45 11.96 -44.01 32.73
C ALA A 45 11.23 -45.19 33.38
N ARG A 46 10.41 -45.92 32.62
CA ARG A 46 9.76 -47.16 33.11
C ARG A 46 10.80 -48.18 33.55
N LEU A 47 11.77 -48.48 32.70
CA LEU A 47 12.80 -49.48 33.02
C LEU A 47 13.63 -49.11 34.25
N ARG A 48 13.84 -47.81 34.52
CA ARG A 48 14.63 -47.33 35.64
C ARG A 48 13.84 -47.20 36.95
N PHE A 49 12.62 -46.69 36.89
CA PHE A 49 11.84 -46.29 38.08
C PHE A 49 10.64 -47.20 38.37
N ALA A 50 10.26 -48.06 37.42
CA ALA A 50 9.22 -49.07 37.57
C ALA A 50 9.63 -50.38 36.85
N PRO A 51 10.79 -50.99 37.20
CA PRO A 51 11.36 -52.13 36.47
C PRO A 51 10.44 -53.37 36.47
N ASP A 52 9.66 -53.57 37.53
CA ASP A 52 8.74 -54.70 37.68
C ASP A 52 7.44 -54.53 36.87
N SER A 53 7.28 -53.41 36.15
CA SER A 53 6.10 -53.11 35.35
C SER A 53 6.24 -53.53 33.88
N GLY A 54 5.15 -54.05 33.30
CA GLY A 54 5.08 -54.37 31.87
C GLY A 54 4.95 -53.14 30.96
N ALA A 55 5.21 -53.30 29.67
CA ALA A 55 5.12 -52.23 28.66
C ALA A 55 3.73 -51.56 28.58
N GLY A 56 2.66 -52.28 28.97
CA GLY A 56 1.31 -51.72 29.06
C GLY A 56 1.17 -50.54 30.05
N LEU A 57 2.14 -50.34 30.97
CA LEU A 57 2.15 -49.17 31.84
C LEU A 57 2.37 -47.86 31.07
N GLU A 58 3.17 -47.90 30.00
CA GLU A 58 3.42 -46.74 29.12
C GLU A 58 2.09 -46.28 28.50
N ALA A 59 1.32 -47.22 27.93
CA ALA A 59 0.00 -46.95 27.37
C ALA A 59 -1.01 -46.44 28.42
N ARG A 60 -1.04 -47.04 29.62
CA ARG A 60 -1.92 -46.57 30.70
C ARG A 60 -1.61 -45.13 31.11
N LEU A 61 -0.33 -44.74 31.13
CA LEU A 61 0.04 -43.34 31.37
C LEU A 61 -0.44 -42.45 30.23
N CYS A 62 -0.20 -42.82 28.96
CA CYS A 62 -0.63 -42.04 27.80
C CYS A 62 -2.14 -41.75 27.78
N PHE A 63 -2.97 -42.67 28.29
CA PHE A 63 -4.43 -42.51 28.39
C PHE A 63 -4.91 -42.09 29.77
N SER A 64 -4.01 -41.72 30.69
CA SER A 64 -4.38 -41.26 32.02
C SER A 64 -4.78 -39.79 32.00
N PRO A 65 -5.59 -39.33 32.97
CA PRO A 65 -5.96 -37.92 33.06
C PRO A 65 -4.79 -37.00 33.48
N LEU A 66 -3.61 -37.56 33.80
CA LEU A 66 -2.41 -36.80 34.13
C LEU A 66 -1.73 -36.19 32.89
N VAL A 67 -2.07 -36.71 31.71
CA VAL A 67 -1.46 -36.35 30.42
C VAL A 67 -2.33 -35.31 29.71
N GLU A 68 -1.70 -34.23 29.29
CA GLU A 68 -2.34 -33.19 28.47
C GLU A 68 -2.45 -33.63 27.02
N ALA A 69 -1.36 -34.18 26.48
CA ALA A 69 -1.28 -34.63 25.10
C ALA A 69 -0.32 -35.82 24.98
N ALA A 70 -0.69 -36.79 24.15
CA ALA A 70 0.19 -37.88 23.74
C ALA A 70 -0.04 -38.18 22.26
N ASP A 71 1.05 -38.20 21.48
CA ASP A 71 1.05 -38.63 20.10
C ASP A 71 2.17 -39.65 19.84
N SER A 72 2.42 -40.00 18.57
CA SER A 72 3.48 -40.95 18.20
C SER A 72 4.90 -40.41 18.45
N ARG A 73 5.05 -39.11 18.72
CA ARG A 73 6.34 -38.42 18.91
C ARG A 73 6.63 -38.11 20.37
N ALA A 74 5.63 -37.71 21.15
CA ALA A 74 5.85 -37.29 22.53
C ALA A 74 4.61 -37.39 23.43
N LEU A 75 4.87 -37.47 24.75
CA LEU A 75 3.90 -37.35 25.83
C LEU A 75 4.19 -36.09 26.65
N VAL A 76 3.14 -35.33 26.99
CA VAL A 76 3.23 -34.10 27.79
C VAL A 76 2.25 -34.21 28.96
N LEU A 77 2.73 -34.02 30.18
CA LEU A 77 1.90 -33.94 31.39
C LEU A 77 1.23 -32.56 31.49
N TYR A 78 0.05 -32.49 32.09
CA TYR A 78 -0.56 -31.20 32.44
C TYR A 78 0.41 -30.34 33.28
N PRO A 79 0.55 -29.03 33.02
CA PRO A 79 1.51 -28.17 33.72
C PRO A 79 1.34 -28.19 35.24
N GLU A 80 0.09 -28.16 35.72
CA GLU A 80 -0.28 -28.15 37.13
C GLU A 80 0.03 -29.49 37.79
N VAL A 81 -0.20 -30.59 37.07
CA VAL A 81 0.15 -31.95 37.52
C VAL A 81 1.66 -32.08 37.64
N SER A 82 2.40 -31.68 36.61
CA SER A 82 3.86 -31.73 36.60
C SER A 82 4.48 -30.88 37.73
N ALA A 83 3.94 -29.68 37.97
CA ALA A 83 4.36 -28.81 39.07
C ALA A 83 4.10 -29.44 40.45
N GLU A 84 2.91 -30.01 40.66
CA GLU A 84 2.56 -30.68 41.92
C GLU A 84 3.40 -31.94 42.16
N LEU A 85 3.69 -32.73 41.11
CA LEU A 85 4.57 -33.89 41.21
C LEU A 85 6.01 -33.51 41.58
N ARG A 86 6.56 -32.43 41.00
CA ARG A 86 7.88 -31.87 41.37
C ARG A 86 7.91 -31.43 42.82
N ARG A 87 6.88 -30.70 43.26
CA ARG A 87 6.75 -30.25 44.66
C ARG A 87 6.67 -31.42 45.63
N GLN A 88 5.82 -32.41 45.35
CA GLN A 88 5.72 -33.62 46.18
C GLN A 88 7.04 -34.38 46.27
N LEU A 89 7.78 -34.48 45.17
CA LEU A 89 9.12 -35.06 45.14
C LEU A 89 10.13 -34.25 45.97
N HIS A 90 10.13 -32.92 45.85
CA HIS A 90 11.00 -32.07 46.64
C HIS A 90 10.74 -32.20 48.15
N ASP A 91 9.46 -32.13 48.54
CA ASP A 91 9.05 -32.12 49.95
C ASP A 91 9.23 -33.49 50.64
N HIS A 92 9.02 -34.59 49.92
CA HIS A 92 8.91 -35.93 50.53
C HIS A 92 10.01 -36.90 50.11
N ASP A 93 10.67 -36.69 48.96
CA ASP A 93 11.66 -37.62 48.41
C ASP A 93 12.72 -36.90 47.53
N PRO A 94 13.55 -36.03 48.13
CA PRO A 94 14.55 -35.25 47.41
C PRO A 94 15.63 -36.13 46.77
N HIS A 95 15.85 -37.34 47.29
CA HIS A 95 16.76 -38.30 46.68
C HIS A 95 16.22 -38.82 45.34
N LEU A 96 14.95 -39.23 45.28
CA LEU A 96 14.32 -39.63 44.02
C LEU A 96 14.28 -38.46 43.03
N LEU A 97 14.02 -37.24 43.48
CA LEU A 97 14.07 -36.06 42.62
C LEU A 97 15.45 -35.89 41.96
N SER A 98 16.53 -36.10 42.72
CA SER A 98 17.90 -36.06 42.20
C SER A 98 18.16 -37.17 41.18
N LEU A 99 17.69 -38.40 41.44
CA LEU A 99 17.78 -39.51 40.47
C LEU A 99 17.01 -39.23 39.17
N VAL A 100 15.84 -38.59 39.27
CA VAL A 100 15.03 -38.16 38.11
C VAL A 100 15.77 -37.08 37.32
N ARG A 101 16.46 -36.15 37.98
CA ARG A 101 17.30 -35.14 37.30
C ARG A 101 18.44 -35.79 36.52
N ASP A 102 19.19 -36.69 37.16
CA ASP A 102 20.33 -37.36 36.52
C ASP A 102 19.87 -38.17 35.30
N PHE A 103 18.76 -38.92 35.45
CA PHE A 103 18.13 -39.62 34.34
C PHE A 103 17.74 -38.66 33.21
N THR A 104 17.09 -37.54 33.53
CA THR A 104 16.64 -36.55 32.53
C THR A 104 17.83 -35.96 31.78
N ARG A 105 18.89 -35.53 32.50
CA ARG A 105 20.12 -34.98 31.91
C ARG A 105 20.84 -35.98 31.02
N ASP A 106 20.89 -37.25 31.40
CA ASP A 106 21.52 -38.29 30.60
C ASP A 106 20.71 -38.62 29.35
N ALA A 107 19.41 -38.82 29.50
CA ALA A 107 18.52 -39.15 28.39
C ALA A 107 18.43 -38.01 27.36
N HIS A 108 18.43 -36.75 27.82
CA HIS A 108 18.36 -35.56 26.97
C HIS A 108 19.73 -34.90 26.73
N ARG A 109 20.85 -35.61 26.91
CA ARG A 109 22.20 -35.07 26.67
C ARG A 109 22.34 -34.48 25.26
N ARG A 110 21.71 -35.12 24.26
CA ARG A 110 21.71 -34.69 22.85
C ARG A 110 20.46 -33.92 22.44
N ALA A 111 19.53 -33.64 23.35
CA ALA A 111 18.35 -32.86 23.05
C ALA A 111 18.73 -31.42 22.64
N PRO A 112 17.89 -30.73 21.86
CA PRO A 112 18.13 -29.34 21.48
C PRO A 112 18.36 -28.45 22.72
N PRO A 113 19.23 -27.41 22.64
CA PRO A 113 19.56 -26.55 23.77
C PRO A 113 18.33 -25.99 24.52
N LEU A 114 17.26 -25.71 23.78
CA LEU A 114 15.97 -25.23 24.28
C LEU A 114 15.31 -26.19 25.29
N VAL A 115 15.34 -27.50 25.02
CA VAL A 115 14.78 -28.53 25.90
C VAL A 115 15.61 -28.59 27.18
N ARG A 116 16.94 -28.68 27.05
CA ARG A 116 17.83 -28.78 28.21
C ARG A 116 17.78 -27.55 29.12
N GLY A 117 17.72 -26.34 28.54
CA GLY A 117 17.61 -25.10 29.30
C GLY A 117 16.31 -25.03 30.10
N PHE A 118 15.20 -25.47 29.52
CA PHE A 118 13.91 -25.53 30.21
C PHE A 118 13.91 -26.53 31.36
N GLU A 119 14.46 -27.72 31.16
CA GLU A 119 14.56 -28.75 32.20
C GLU A 119 15.48 -28.31 33.35
N GLU A 120 16.55 -27.58 33.05
CA GLU A 120 17.42 -26.98 34.06
C GLU A 120 16.71 -25.84 34.84
N LEU A 121 15.86 -25.04 34.20
CA LEU A 121 15.02 -24.06 34.88
C LEU A 121 13.97 -24.73 35.79
N LEU A 122 13.33 -25.81 35.32
CA LEU A 122 12.40 -26.61 36.13
C LEU A 122 13.09 -27.16 37.38
N TRP A 123 14.28 -27.74 37.22
CA TRP A 123 15.07 -28.24 38.34
C TRP A 123 15.46 -27.11 39.31
N SER A 124 16.06 -26.05 38.77
CA SER A 124 16.68 -25.00 39.58
C SER A 124 15.64 -24.20 40.38
N ALA A 125 14.46 -23.96 39.79
CA ALA A 125 13.33 -23.35 40.47
C ALA A 125 12.66 -24.27 41.51
N THR A 126 12.96 -25.58 41.51
CA THR A 126 12.40 -26.56 42.47
C THR A 126 13.31 -26.78 43.68
N VAL A 127 14.64 -26.81 43.51
CA VAL A 127 15.58 -27.28 44.55
C VAL A 127 16.40 -26.16 45.20
N GLY A 128 16.39 -24.95 44.65
CA GLY A 128 17.20 -23.82 45.12
C GLY A 128 16.40 -22.65 45.71
N PRO A 129 17.08 -21.63 46.27
CA PRO A 129 16.47 -20.32 46.52
C PRO A 129 15.93 -19.75 45.20
N PRO A 130 14.99 -18.79 45.26
CA PRO A 130 14.48 -18.11 44.07
C PRO A 130 15.63 -17.66 43.17
N LEU A 131 15.58 -18.06 41.90
CA LEU A 131 16.61 -17.72 40.93
C LEU A 131 16.67 -16.20 40.72
N SER A 132 17.89 -15.64 40.70
CA SER A 132 18.09 -14.26 40.26
C SER A 132 17.82 -14.12 38.76
N GLU A 133 17.43 -12.93 38.31
CA GLU A 133 17.18 -12.68 36.88
C GLU A 133 18.42 -12.99 36.02
N ALA A 134 19.62 -12.62 36.47
CA ALA A 134 20.87 -12.94 35.76
C ALA A 134 21.13 -14.44 35.63
N ALA A 135 20.67 -15.25 36.58
CA ALA A 135 20.76 -16.71 36.48
C ALA A 135 19.77 -17.26 35.46
N ILE A 136 18.54 -16.72 35.43
CA ILE A 136 17.52 -17.09 34.44
C ILE A 136 17.99 -16.70 33.03
N GLU A 137 18.49 -15.47 32.85
CA GLU A 137 18.99 -14.98 31.57
C GLU A 137 20.12 -15.85 31.03
N ARG A 138 21.11 -16.21 31.86
CA ARG A 138 22.21 -17.10 31.47
C ARG A 138 21.75 -18.47 30.99
N ILE A 139 20.69 -19.03 31.59
CA ILE A 139 20.12 -20.31 31.15
C ILE A 139 19.31 -20.14 29.85
N LEU A 140 18.63 -19.00 29.68
CA LEU A 140 17.87 -18.68 28.47
C LEU A 140 18.73 -18.16 27.30
N ALA A 141 19.97 -17.72 27.52
CA ALA A 141 20.83 -17.13 26.48
C ALA A 141 20.94 -17.94 25.16
N PRO A 142 21.04 -19.29 25.18
CA PRO A 142 21.05 -20.07 23.95
C PRO A 142 19.73 -19.96 23.14
N LEU A 143 18.60 -19.75 23.81
CA LEU A 143 17.29 -19.56 23.16
C LEU A 143 17.19 -18.22 22.46
N TYR A 144 17.73 -17.16 23.07
CA TYR A 144 17.85 -15.86 22.41
C TYR A 144 18.59 -15.99 21.08
N GLY A 145 19.75 -16.66 21.08
CA GLY A 145 20.51 -16.89 19.86
C GLY A 145 19.75 -17.65 18.78
N GLN A 146 18.89 -18.62 19.15
CA GLN A 146 18.07 -19.37 18.19
C GLN A 146 16.93 -18.54 17.60
N VAL A 147 16.27 -17.70 18.42
CA VAL A 147 15.19 -16.82 17.94
C VAL A 147 15.74 -15.71 17.04
N LEU A 148 16.92 -15.16 17.39
CA LEU A 148 17.61 -14.12 16.64
C LEU A 148 18.21 -14.59 15.31
N ALA A 149 18.46 -15.88 15.14
CA ALA A 149 19.09 -16.41 13.92
C ALA A 149 18.14 -16.34 12.71
N ASP A 150 18.57 -15.78 11.59
CA ASP A 150 17.80 -15.74 10.32
C ASP A 150 17.82 -17.09 9.59
N SER A 151 17.13 -18.07 10.17
CA SER A 151 16.96 -19.40 9.60
C SER A 151 15.56 -19.95 9.87
N GLY A 152 15.13 -20.95 9.10
CA GLY A 152 13.85 -21.65 9.34
C GLY A 152 13.74 -22.25 10.75
N ALA A 153 14.86 -22.52 11.42
CA ALA A 153 14.89 -23.00 12.81
C ALA A 153 14.39 -21.95 13.82
N SER A 154 14.42 -20.66 13.49
CA SER A 154 13.96 -19.60 14.40
C SER A 154 12.44 -19.59 14.61
N ALA A 155 11.66 -19.89 13.56
CA ALA A 155 10.21 -20.03 13.68
C ALA A 155 9.82 -21.25 14.53
N GLU A 156 10.56 -22.35 14.42
CA GLU A 156 10.35 -23.52 15.26
C GLU A 156 10.70 -23.23 16.73
N ALA A 157 11.82 -22.54 16.99
CA ALA A 157 12.17 -22.06 18.31
C ALA A 157 11.10 -21.13 18.88
N GLY A 158 10.56 -20.20 18.08
CA GLY A 158 9.46 -19.32 18.47
C GLY A 158 8.20 -20.08 18.89
N ARG A 159 7.77 -21.06 18.07
CA ARG A 159 6.61 -21.92 18.39
C ARG A 159 6.84 -22.70 19.67
N TRP A 160 8.04 -23.23 19.85
CA TRP A 160 8.41 -23.95 21.05
C TRP A 160 8.38 -23.04 22.29
N ILE A 161 8.95 -21.83 22.23
CA ILE A 161 8.97 -20.87 23.33
C ILE A 161 7.55 -20.48 23.74
N LEU A 162 6.68 -20.10 22.80
CA LEU A 162 5.31 -19.72 23.11
C LEU A 162 4.50 -20.88 23.70
N ARG A 163 4.82 -22.12 23.31
CA ARG A 163 4.21 -23.31 23.89
C ARG A 163 4.73 -23.60 25.30
N PHE A 164 6.04 -23.70 25.48
CA PHE A 164 6.61 -24.28 26.70
C PHE A 164 6.93 -23.25 27.77
N LEU A 165 7.41 -22.04 27.43
CA LEU A 165 7.80 -21.04 28.44
C LEU A 165 6.68 -20.67 29.44
N PRO A 166 5.38 -20.57 29.04
CA PRO A 166 4.29 -20.35 29.99
C PRO A 166 4.10 -21.45 31.04
N ARG A 167 4.67 -22.64 30.83
CA ARG A 167 4.62 -23.80 31.75
C ARG A 167 5.71 -23.78 32.81
N LEU A 168 6.64 -22.82 32.76
CA LEU A 168 7.67 -22.66 33.80
C LEU A 168 7.05 -22.17 35.12
N PRO A 169 7.71 -22.42 36.26
CA PRO A 169 7.32 -21.86 37.56
C PRO A 169 7.15 -20.34 37.49
N GLU A 170 6.20 -19.82 38.28
CA GLU A 170 5.76 -18.42 38.25
C GLU A 170 6.92 -17.43 38.32
N ALA A 171 7.86 -17.62 39.25
CA ALA A 171 9.05 -16.77 39.40
C ALA A 171 9.93 -16.68 38.14
N VAL A 172 10.02 -17.75 37.35
CA VAL A 172 10.77 -17.74 36.08
C VAL A 172 9.92 -17.15 34.97
N ARG A 173 8.66 -17.58 34.87
CA ARG A 173 7.71 -17.10 33.86
C ARG A 173 7.50 -15.59 33.92
N GLU A 174 7.53 -15.03 35.11
CA GLU A 174 7.34 -13.61 35.39
C GLU A 174 8.66 -12.83 35.49
N SER A 175 9.80 -13.43 35.13
CA SER A 175 11.08 -12.70 35.05
C SER A 175 11.19 -11.87 33.78
N GLN A 176 11.97 -10.78 33.80
CA GLN A 176 12.19 -9.96 32.60
C GLN A 176 12.79 -10.73 31.41
N PRO A 177 13.77 -11.64 31.61
CA PRO A 177 14.30 -12.46 30.51
C PRO A 177 13.26 -13.41 29.90
N ALA A 178 12.31 -13.94 30.68
CA ALA A 178 11.26 -14.78 30.13
C ALA A 178 10.23 -13.96 29.33
N TRP A 179 9.89 -12.77 29.82
CA TRP A 179 9.01 -11.83 29.11
C TRP A 179 9.61 -11.44 27.75
N ARG A 180 10.87 -10.97 27.71
CA ARG A 180 11.55 -10.57 26.47
C ARG A 180 11.54 -11.69 25.42
N LEU A 181 11.92 -12.89 25.83
CA LEU A 181 11.96 -14.05 24.94
C LEU A 181 10.59 -14.42 24.35
N ARG A 182 9.49 -14.24 25.12
CA ARG A 182 8.13 -14.47 24.60
C ARG A 182 7.69 -13.41 23.60
N VAL A 183 8.02 -12.14 23.85
CA VAL A 183 7.74 -11.05 22.90
C VAL A 183 8.50 -11.29 21.61
N MET A 184 9.79 -11.60 21.68
CA MET A 184 10.63 -11.95 20.53
C MET A 184 10.05 -13.13 19.75
N ALA A 185 9.64 -14.20 20.44
CA ALA A 185 9.04 -15.38 19.80
C ALA A 185 7.70 -15.07 19.12
N ALA A 186 6.83 -14.26 19.74
CA ALA A 186 5.57 -13.82 19.15
C ALA A 186 5.81 -12.99 17.88
N GLU A 187 6.72 -12.01 17.95
CA GLU A 187 7.06 -11.14 16.83
C GLU A 187 7.70 -11.93 15.66
N ARG A 188 8.56 -12.91 15.97
CA ARG A 188 9.15 -13.80 14.95
C ARG A 188 8.10 -14.62 14.20
N LEU A 189 7.01 -14.97 14.86
CA LEU A 189 5.88 -15.68 14.26
C LEU A 189 4.81 -14.76 13.66
N GLY A 190 5.02 -13.44 13.72
CA GLY A 190 4.02 -12.46 13.27
C GLY A 190 2.78 -12.39 14.16
N MET A 191 2.82 -12.92 15.38
CA MET A 191 1.68 -12.93 16.29
C MET A 191 1.71 -11.71 17.21
N GLU A 192 0.53 -11.18 17.58
CA GLU A 192 0.50 -10.26 18.72
C GLU A 192 0.86 -11.00 20.02
N PRO A 193 1.69 -10.39 20.89
CA PRO A 193 1.94 -10.96 22.18
C PRO A 193 0.62 -10.95 22.97
N PRO A 194 0.34 -12.00 23.77
CA PRO A 194 -0.83 -12.03 24.64
C PRO A 194 -1.00 -10.72 25.44
N PRO A 195 -2.22 -10.21 25.67
CA PRO A 195 -2.46 -8.93 26.34
C PRO A 195 -1.72 -8.79 27.68
N ALA A 196 -1.69 -9.87 28.48
CA ALA A 196 -0.96 -9.92 29.74
C ALA A 196 0.57 -9.67 29.64
N LEU A 197 1.17 -9.85 28.46
CA LEU A 197 2.55 -9.46 28.19
C LEU A 197 2.66 -8.01 27.74
N ALA A 198 1.69 -7.52 26.98
CA ALA A 198 1.67 -6.14 26.51
C ALA A 198 1.45 -5.15 27.67
N ASP A 199 0.59 -5.49 28.63
CA ASP A 199 0.28 -4.65 29.79
C ASP A 199 1.44 -4.52 30.81
N ARG A 200 2.49 -5.33 30.65
CA ARG A 200 3.60 -5.43 31.62
C ARG A 200 4.66 -4.35 31.43
N ALA A 201 4.83 -3.87 30.21
CA ALA A 201 5.84 -2.89 29.85
C ALA A 201 5.18 -1.73 29.12
N ASP A 202 5.83 -0.58 29.10
CA ASP A 202 5.37 0.50 28.23
C ASP A 202 5.57 0.15 26.74
N ALA A 203 4.97 0.97 25.87
CA ALA A 203 5.01 0.76 24.44
C ALA A 203 6.43 0.88 23.85
N GLU A 204 7.34 1.59 24.52
CA GLU A 204 8.71 1.80 24.05
C GLU A 204 9.59 0.58 24.34
N GLU A 205 9.51 0.02 25.55
CA GLU A 205 10.23 -1.21 25.89
C GLU A 205 9.73 -2.39 25.06
N LEU A 206 8.40 -2.52 24.85
CA LEU A 206 7.85 -3.56 24.00
C LEU A 206 8.39 -3.45 22.56
N ARG A 207 8.50 -2.23 22.03
CA ARG A 207 9.04 -1.96 20.69
C ARG A 207 10.54 -2.27 20.61
N ALA A 208 11.32 -1.86 21.60
CA ALA A 208 12.74 -2.15 21.66
C ALA A 208 13.01 -3.67 21.63
N VAL A 209 12.20 -4.46 22.31
CA VAL A 209 12.31 -5.93 22.31
C VAL A 209 11.88 -6.55 20.98
N ARG A 210 10.83 -6.04 20.34
CA ARG A 210 10.40 -6.48 19.00
C ARG A 210 11.47 -6.23 17.95
N ALA A 211 12.09 -5.05 17.99
CA ALA A 211 13.15 -4.65 17.08
C ALA A 211 14.36 -5.60 17.11
N LEU A 212 14.60 -6.32 18.22
CA LEU A 212 15.70 -7.28 18.32
C LEU A 212 15.57 -8.45 17.33
N VAL A 213 14.35 -8.86 16.96
CA VAL A 213 14.13 -9.97 16.01
C VAL A 213 13.82 -9.50 14.60
N HIS A 214 13.77 -8.18 14.40
CA HIS A 214 13.54 -7.63 13.08
C HIS A 214 14.77 -7.82 12.20
N GLY A 215 14.51 -8.26 10.98
CA GLY A 215 15.45 -8.21 9.88
C GLY A 215 14.91 -7.31 8.79
N GLU A 216 15.70 -7.17 7.73
CA GLU A 216 15.32 -6.38 6.57
C GLU A 216 14.44 -7.22 5.64
N VAL A 217 13.14 -6.92 5.62
CA VAL A 217 12.11 -7.60 4.82
C VAL A 217 11.80 -6.82 3.57
N ASP A 218 11.58 -7.52 2.46
CA ASP A 218 11.13 -6.93 1.20
C ASP A 218 9.60 -6.89 1.08
N ILE A 219 9.08 -5.72 0.74
CA ILE A 219 7.67 -5.48 0.44
C ILE A 219 7.55 -4.98 -0.98
N GLY A 220 6.74 -5.65 -1.79
CA GLY A 220 6.38 -5.19 -3.13
C GLY A 220 5.26 -4.18 -3.06
N VAL A 221 5.43 -3.04 -3.70
CA VAL A 221 4.43 -1.99 -3.85
C VAL A 221 4.14 -1.78 -5.33
N ARG A 222 2.90 -1.99 -5.73
CA ARG A 222 2.43 -1.78 -7.10
C ARG A 222 1.38 -0.66 -7.11
N PRO A 223 1.68 0.50 -7.71
CA PRO A 223 0.68 1.55 -7.87
C PRO A 223 -0.43 1.08 -8.82
N MET A 224 -1.65 1.46 -8.50
CA MET A 224 -2.87 1.27 -9.30
C MET A 224 -3.47 2.64 -9.61
N ALA A 225 -4.42 2.70 -10.54
CA ALA A 225 -5.11 3.96 -10.88
C ALA A 225 -5.79 4.61 -9.66
N ASP A 226 -6.41 3.78 -8.81
CA ASP A 226 -7.22 4.23 -7.67
C ASP A 226 -6.54 3.96 -6.32
N GLY A 227 -5.28 3.52 -6.30
CA GLY A 227 -4.58 3.19 -5.05
C GLY A 227 -3.31 2.36 -5.21
N LEU A 228 -3.08 1.39 -4.33
CA LEU A 228 -1.85 0.60 -4.32
C LEU A 228 -2.10 -0.85 -3.88
N VAL A 229 -1.25 -1.76 -4.37
CA VAL A 229 -1.19 -3.15 -3.91
C VAL A 229 0.13 -3.37 -3.20
N LEU A 230 0.07 -3.87 -1.97
CA LEU A 230 1.21 -4.30 -1.18
C LEU A 230 1.28 -5.81 -1.19
N SER A 231 2.49 -6.37 -1.31
CA SER A 231 2.71 -7.81 -1.39
C SER A 231 3.95 -8.20 -0.60
N ARG A 232 3.88 -9.34 0.08
CA ARG A 232 5.02 -9.99 0.70
C ARG A 232 4.93 -11.49 0.42
N PRO A 233 5.90 -12.12 -0.27
CA PRO A 233 7.05 -11.49 -0.91
C PRO A 233 6.63 -10.55 -2.07
N PRO A 234 7.53 -9.68 -2.55
CA PRO A 234 7.21 -8.76 -3.64
C PRO A 234 6.78 -9.47 -4.93
N GLU A 235 5.65 -9.07 -5.50
CA GLU A 235 5.25 -9.50 -6.85
C GLU A 235 6.31 -9.11 -7.92
N PRO A 236 6.46 -9.88 -9.01
CA PRO A 236 7.22 -9.46 -10.18
C PRO A 236 6.75 -8.09 -10.69
N GLY A 237 7.69 -7.20 -11.02
CA GLY A 237 7.39 -5.85 -11.49
C GLY A 237 6.97 -4.83 -10.42
N ALA A 238 6.68 -5.25 -9.18
CA ALA A 238 6.43 -4.32 -8.07
C ALA A 238 7.68 -3.49 -7.69
N LEU A 239 7.48 -2.29 -7.16
CA LEU A 239 8.56 -1.54 -6.51
C LEU A 239 8.91 -2.23 -5.20
N VAL A 240 10.20 -2.42 -4.91
CA VAL A 240 10.61 -3.09 -3.67
C VAL A 240 11.00 -2.06 -2.61
N CYS A 241 10.30 -2.12 -1.49
CA CYS A 241 10.53 -1.34 -0.29
C CYS A 241 11.10 -2.25 0.78
N GLY A 242 12.31 -1.94 1.25
CA GLY A 242 12.87 -2.58 2.44
C GLY A 242 12.18 -2.02 3.68
N ALA A 243 11.84 -2.91 4.61
CA ALA A 243 11.19 -2.57 5.86
C ALA A 243 11.72 -3.43 7.00
N SER A 244 11.80 -2.86 8.20
CA SER A 244 12.10 -3.62 9.42
C SER A 244 10.92 -4.51 9.79
N GLY A 245 11.14 -5.81 9.95
CA GLY A 245 10.10 -6.74 10.39
C GLY A 245 10.59 -8.17 10.59
N ALA A 246 9.67 -9.05 10.98
CA ALA A 246 9.96 -10.47 11.20
C ALA A 246 8.88 -11.34 10.53
N GLY A 247 8.11 -12.13 11.29
CA GLY A 247 7.00 -12.92 10.72
C GLY A 247 5.87 -12.06 10.12
N ARG A 248 5.84 -10.77 10.47
CA ARG A 248 5.01 -9.72 9.89
C ARG A 248 5.84 -8.44 9.70
N VAL A 249 5.35 -7.55 8.86
CA VAL A 249 5.82 -6.16 8.80
C VAL A 249 4.67 -5.24 9.15
N ARG A 250 4.93 -4.23 9.98
CA ARG A 250 3.99 -3.15 10.25
C ARG A 250 4.32 -1.94 9.40
N LEU A 251 3.32 -1.47 8.68
CA LEU A 251 3.38 -0.28 7.85
C LEU A 251 2.34 0.73 8.32
N ARG A 252 2.71 2.00 8.27
CA ARG A 252 1.77 3.12 8.36
C ARG A 252 1.65 3.74 7.00
N LEU A 253 0.42 3.98 6.56
CA LEU A 253 0.12 4.55 5.27
C LEU A 253 -0.76 5.78 5.44
N ARG A 254 -0.55 6.83 4.66
CA ARG A 254 -1.50 7.95 4.56
C ARG A 254 -1.51 8.53 3.15
N GLY A 255 -2.63 9.09 2.73
CA GLY A 255 -2.62 9.97 1.56
C GLY A 255 -1.67 11.14 1.82
N ALA A 256 -0.81 11.51 0.89
CA ALA A 256 0.07 12.66 1.05
C ALA A 256 -0.68 13.94 0.70
N LEU A 257 -1.73 14.22 1.48
CA LEU A 257 -2.61 15.38 1.39
C LEU A 257 -2.74 16.04 2.79
N PRO A 258 -3.05 17.36 2.87
CA PRO A 258 -3.18 18.06 4.14
C PRO A 258 -4.27 17.49 5.04
N GLY A 259 -3.98 17.21 6.31
CA GLY A 259 -4.97 16.77 7.31
C GLY A 259 -5.31 15.27 7.29
N THR A 260 -4.73 14.49 6.39
CA THR A 260 -4.95 13.04 6.30
C THR A 260 -4.36 12.28 7.48
N GLN A 261 -5.06 11.20 7.87
CA GLN A 261 -4.67 10.36 9.00
C GLN A 261 -3.84 9.15 8.56
N TRP A 262 -3.08 8.60 9.50
CA TRP A 262 -2.32 7.36 9.29
C TRP A 262 -3.22 6.15 9.47
N HIS A 263 -3.14 5.22 8.52
CA HIS A 263 -3.71 3.90 8.53
C HIS A 263 -2.62 2.87 8.85
N GLU A 264 -2.89 1.94 9.77
CA GLU A 264 -1.95 0.87 10.13
C GLU A 264 -2.27 -0.40 9.36
N LEU A 265 -1.24 -1.02 8.77
CA LEU A 265 -1.35 -2.28 8.07
C LEU A 265 -0.29 -3.24 8.59
N ALA A 266 -0.72 -4.44 8.98
CA ALA A 266 0.18 -5.57 9.19
C ALA A 266 0.18 -6.46 7.94
N LEU A 267 1.36 -6.79 7.43
CA LEU A 267 1.55 -7.64 6.26
C LEU A 267 2.38 -8.87 6.62
N HIS A 268 1.78 -10.05 6.53
CA HIS A 268 2.44 -11.33 6.79
C HIS A 268 3.09 -11.90 5.54
N ASP A 269 3.93 -12.92 5.73
CA ASP A 269 4.53 -13.65 4.62
C ASP A 269 3.45 -14.42 3.83
N GLY A 270 3.45 -14.26 2.50
CA GLY A 270 2.44 -14.77 1.57
C GLY A 270 1.22 -13.86 1.36
N GLU A 271 1.11 -12.73 2.06
CA GLU A 271 -0.07 -11.86 2.00
C GLU A 271 0.04 -10.76 0.94
N HIS A 272 -1.14 -10.36 0.47
CA HIS A 272 -1.36 -9.29 -0.49
C HIS A 272 -2.48 -8.39 0.02
N ALA A 273 -2.26 -7.08 0.02
CA ALA A 273 -3.22 -6.08 0.47
C ALA A 273 -3.46 -5.05 -0.64
N ALA A 274 -4.68 -5.00 -1.17
CA ALA A 274 -5.11 -3.98 -2.13
C ALA A 274 -5.78 -2.83 -1.37
N LEU A 275 -5.19 -1.65 -1.47
CA LEU A 275 -5.63 -0.43 -0.79
C LEU A 275 -6.06 0.60 -1.82
N ASN A 276 -7.38 0.77 -1.99
CA ASN A 276 -7.91 1.91 -2.72
C ASN A 276 -7.74 3.18 -1.89
N VAL A 277 -7.40 4.29 -2.53
CA VAL A 277 -7.28 5.61 -1.92
C VAL A 277 -8.51 6.40 -2.34
N SER A 278 -9.46 6.60 -1.43
CA SER A 278 -10.62 7.48 -1.66
C SER A 278 -10.39 8.80 -0.97
N VAL A 279 -10.58 9.91 -1.67
CA VAL A 279 -10.26 11.25 -1.18
C VAL A 279 -11.51 12.13 -1.19
N ALA A 280 -11.68 12.93 -0.14
CA ALA A 280 -12.47 14.15 -0.18
C ALA A 280 -11.62 15.32 0.29
N ALA A 281 -11.72 16.46 -0.39
CA ALA A 281 -10.95 17.64 -0.05
C ALA A 281 -11.76 18.92 -0.23
N GLU A 282 -11.51 19.89 0.64
CA GLU A 282 -11.91 21.27 0.44
C GLU A 282 -10.82 21.98 -0.34
N THR A 283 -11.19 22.64 -1.43
CA THR A 283 -10.25 23.30 -2.34
C THR A 283 -10.76 24.66 -2.76
N ARG A 284 -9.84 25.56 -3.09
CA ARG A 284 -10.14 26.77 -3.85
C ARG A 284 -10.34 26.43 -5.33
N THR A 285 -10.90 27.38 -6.09
CA THR A 285 -11.09 27.25 -7.54
C THR A 285 -9.77 27.18 -8.31
N ASP A 286 -8.64 27.58 -7.72
CA ASP A 286 -7.30 27.47 -8.30
C ASP A 286 -6.61 26.13 -8.00
N GLY A 287 -7.30 25.16 -7.37
CA GLY A 287 -6.79 23.83 -7.06
C GLY A 287 -6.02 23.76 -5.74
N THR A 288 -5.89 24.88 -5.01
CA THR A 288 -5.26 24.88 -3.70
C THR A 288 -6.09 24.10 -2.69
N LEU A 289 -5.56 22.97 -2.22
CA LEU A 289 -6.16 22.17 -1.17
C LEU A 289 -6.05 22.87 0.19
N LEU A 290 -7.19 23.02 0.87
CA LEU A 290 -7.29 23.61 2.21
C LEU A 290 -7.26 22.52 3.30
N ALA A 291 -8.00 21.44 3.08
CA ALA A 291 -8.07 20.27 3.95
C ALA A 291 -8.47 19.04 3.13
N ALA A 292 -8.02 17.86 3.54
CA ALA A 292 -8.38 16.60 2.90
C ALA A 292 -8.55 15.47 3.91
N GLN A 293 -9.48 14.58 3.60
CA GLN A 293 -9.62 13.26 4.19
C GLN A 293 -9.30 12.23 3.11
N ALA A 294 -8.46 11.25 3.45
CA ALA A 294 -8.12 10.13 2.58
C ALA A 294 -8.34 8.83 3.32
N GLU A 295 -9.10 7.92 2.71
CA GLU A 295 -9.41 6.60 3.22
C GLU A 295 -8.66 5.54 2.41
N LEU A 296 -7.95 4.66 3.11
CA LEU A 296 -7.12 3.60 2.53
C LEU A 296 -7.79 2.25 2.73
N GLY A 297 -8.03 1.52 1.63
CA GLY A 297 -8.76 0.25 1.65
C GLY A 297 -10.28 0.39 1.81
N GLY A 298 -10.76 1.61 2.07
CA GLY A 298 -12.17 1.96 2.22
C GLY A 298 -12.75 2.74 1.04
N SER A 299 -14.00 3.14 1.18
CA SER A 299 -14.68 4.05 0.26
C SER A 299 -15.13 5.31 0.98
N LEU A 300 -15.09 6.43 0.28
CA LEU A 300 -15.59 7.71 0.77
C LEU A 300 -16.60 8.27 -0.24
N LEU A 301 -17.77 8.69 0.24
CA LEU A 301 -18.82 9.34 -0.55
C LEU A 301 -19.21 10.65 0.12
N CYS A 302 -19.28 11.74 -0.66
CA CYS A 302 -19.60 13.07 -0.17
C CYS A 302 -20.80 13.69 -0.87
N ALA A 303 -21.48 14.58 -0.17
CA ALA A 303 -22.47 15.49 -0.73
C ALA A 303 -22.43 16.82 0.04
N ARG A 304 -22.65 17.93 -0.67
CA ARG A 304 -22.74 19.26 -0.06
C ARG A 304 -23.84 20.08 -0.71
N ALA A 305 -24.56 20.84 0.10
CA ALA A 305 -25.63 21.72 -0.33
C ALA A 305 -25.66 22.97 0.59
N GLY A 306 -25.19 24.11 0.07
CA GLY A 306 -25.06 25.32 0.87
C GLY A 306 -24.01 25.19 1.98
N HIS A 307 -24.40 25.47 3.23
CA HIS A 307 -23.51 25.33 4.40
C HIS A 307 -23.51 23.91 4.99
N ARG A 308 -24.31 22.99 4.45
CA ARG A 308 -24.46 21.62 4.98
C ARG A 308 -23.72 20.62 4.12
N ALA A 309 -23.12 19.63 4.76
CA ALA A 309 -22.39 18.57 4.09
C ALA A 309 -22.62 17.22 4.75
N ALA A 310 -22.41 16.15 4.01
CA ALA A 310 -22.35 14.81 4.56
C ALA A 310 -21.23 14.01 3.89
N ALA A 311 -20.52 13.22 4.67
CA ALA A 311 -19.45 12.35 4.20
C ALA A 311 -19.61 10.96 4.83
N ALA A 312 -19.75 9.93 3.99
CA ALA A 312 -19.82 8.54 4.41
C ALA A 312 -18.49 7.85 4.18
N THR A 313 -17.88 7.36 5.26
CA THR A 313 -16.69 6.52 5.22
C THR A 313 -17.09 5.07 5.45
N THR A 314 -16.67 4.16 4.56
CA THR A 314 -16.80 2.71 4.77
C THR A 314 -15.42 2.09 4.85
N ALA A 315 -15.10 1.49 6.00
CA ALA A 315 -13.84 0.80 6.26
C ALA A 315 -14.10 -0.41 7.17
N ASP A 316 -13.40 -1.51 6.96
CA ASP A 316 -13.48 -2.73 7.79
C ASP A 316 -14.91 -3.26 8.02
N GLY A 317 -15.77 -3.12 7.00
CA GLY A 317 -17.17 -3.55 7.06
C GLY A 317 -18.08 -2.65 7.91
N ARG A 318 -17.57 -1.53 8.43
CA ARG A 318 -18.34 -0.49 9.13
C ARG A 318 -18.49 0.72 8.25
N THR A 319 -19.68 1.31 8.25
CA THR A 319 -19.96 2.55 7.54
C THR A 319 -20.37 3.61 8.55
N VAL A 320 -19.67 4.73 8.56
CA VAL A 320 -19.97 5.90 9.39
C VAL A 320 -20.27 7.09 8.50
N LEU A 321 -21.45 7.65 8.64
CA LEU A 321 -21.86 8.90 8.03
C LEU A 321 -21.60 10.05 8.99
N ARG A 322 -20.81 11.04 8.56
CA ARG A 322 -20.64 12.30 9.27
C ARG A 322 -21.51 13.35 8.59
N ILE A 323 -22.43 13.94 9.34
CA ILE A 323 -23.32 14.99 8.87
C ILE A 323 -22.87 16.31 9.51
N ASP A 324 -22.57 17.29 8.69
CA ASP A 324 -22.37 18.68 9.09
C ASP A 324 -23.63 19.47 8.73
N ASP A 325 -24.41 19.84 9.74
CA ASP A 325 -25.65 20.62 9.55
C ASP A 325 -25.41 22.14 9.53
N GLY A 326 -24.15 22.57 9.63
CA GLY A 326 -23.71 23.96 9.72
C GLY A 326 -23.41 24.44 11.14
N GLU A 327 -23.93 23.76 12.15
CA GLU A 327 -23.71 24.10 13.57
C GLU A 327 -22.99 22.96 14.30
N TYR A 328 -23.32 21.71 13.98
CA TYR A 328 -22.81 20.50 14.62
C TYR A 328 -22.35 19.47 13.58
N VAL A 329 -21.35 18.67 13.98
CA VAL A 329 -20.90 17.51 13.20
C VAL A 329 -21.28 16.23 13.94
N LEU A 330 -22.18 15.45 13.36
CA LEU A 330 -22.77 14.27 13.98
C LEU A 330 -22.37 12.98 13.24
N PRO A 331 -21.84 11.97 13.95
CA PRO A 331 -21.61 10.64 13.37
C PRO A 331 -22.86 9.76 13.51
N VAL A 332 -23.23 9.07 12.43
CA VAL A 332 -24.32 8.09 12.38
C VAL A 332 -23.78 6.80 11.76
N GLU A 333 -23.96 5.66 12.43
CA GLU A 333 -23.59 4.37 11.85
C GLU A 333 -24.63 3.93 10.83
N LEU A 334 -24.16 3.58 9.63
CA LEU A 334 -24.99 3.02 8.58
C LEU A 334 -24.80 1.50 8.51
N PRO A 335 -25.86 0.76 8.18
CA PRO A 335 -25.81 -0.70 8.19
C PRO A 335 -25.13 -1.30 6.95
N ASP A 336 -24.81 -0.49 5.93
CA ASP A 336 -24.12 -0.84 4.70
C ASP A 336 -23.61 0.40 3.94
N GLN A 337 -22.77 0.15 2.92
CA GLN A 337 -22.13 1.19 2.11
C GLN A 337 -23.17 1.96 1.26
N PRO A 338 -23.16 3.30 1.31
CA PRO A 338 -24.08 4.11 0.52
C PRO A 338 -23.66 4.19 -0.94
N ARG A 339 -24.66 4.31 -1.81
CA ARG A 339 -24.51 4.51 -3.25
C ARG A 339 -24.86 5.92 -3.69
N VAL A 340 -25.82 6.54 -3.02
CA VAL A 340 -26.29 7.90 -3.30
C VAL A 340 -26.46 8.63 -1.98
N LEU A 341 -26.07 9.90 -1.95
CA LEU A 341 -26.15 10.78 -0.80
C LEU A 341 -26.71 12.14 -1.24
N ALA A 342 -27.66 12.69 -0.48
CA ALA A 342 -28.15 14.04 -0.69
C ALA A 342 -28.41 14.76 0.63
N VAL A 343 -28.16 16.07 0.63
CA VAL A 343 -28.33 16.94 1.80
C VAL A 343 -29.23 18.10 1.41
N ALA A 344 -30.13 18.51 2.30
CA ALA A 344 -30.99 19.68 2.09
C ALA A 344 -30.19 21.00 2.19
N ASP A 345 -30.35 21.91 1.23
CA ASP A 345 -29.66 23.22 1.20
C ASP A 345 -30.28 24.30 2.11
N ALA A 346 -31.48 24.04 2.64
CA ALA A 346 -32.23 24.91 3.56
C ALA A 346 -33.28 24.09 4.33
N GLY A 347 -34.04 24.74 5.23
CA GLY A 347 -35.08 24.09 6.04
C GLY A 347 -34.51 23.25 7.18
N PRO A 348 -35.27 22.32 7.80
CA PRO A 348 -34.74 21.38 8.78
C PRO A 348 -33.55 20.60 8.20
N PRO A 349 -32.51 20.30 8.99
CA PRO A 349 -31.36 19.57 8.48
C PRO A 349 -31.74 18.12 8.24
N ALA A 350 -31.72 17.74 6.97
CA ALA A 350 -32.10 16.41 6.52
C ALA A 350 -31.09 15.87 5.50
N THR A 351 -30.72 14.61 5.69
CA THR A 351 -29.80 13.87 4.83
C THR A 351 -30.49 12.59 4.37
N ALA A 352 -30.45 12.32 3.07
CA ALA A 352 -30.98 11.11 2.47
C ALA A 352 -29.81 10.24 1.98
N VAL A 353 -29.81 8.97 2.36
CA VAL A 353 -28.79 8.00 1.98
C VAL A 353 -29.45 6.78 1.35
N VAL A 354 -29.03 6.41 0.15
CA VAL A 354 -29.51 5.20 -0.51
C VAL A 354 -28.42 4.13 -0.44
N SER A 355 -28.75 2.97 0.11
CA SER A 355 -27.85 1.83 0.26
C SER A 355 -28.49 0.55 -0.30
N GLY A 356 -27.81 -0.59 -0.17
CA GLY A 356 -28.37 -1.89 -0.55
C GLY A 356 -29.53 -2.34 0.35
N LYS A 357 -29.66 -1.77 1.56
CA LYS A 357 -30.76 -2.07 2.49
C LYS A 357 -31.99 -1.17 2.32
N GLY A 358 -31.85 -0.01 1.66
CA GLY A 358 -32.97 0.89 1.38
C GLY A 358 -32.58 2.36 1.42
N LEU A 359 -33.55 3.21 1.75
CA LEU A 359 -33.40 4.65 1.93
C LEU A 359 -33.33 4.97 3.43
N HIS A 360 -32.20 5.52 3.87
CA HIS A 360 -32.08 6.12 5.19
C HIS A 360 -32.39 7.61 5.11
N VAL A 361 -33.37 8.07 5.88
CA VAL A 361 -33.66 9.49 6.08
C VAL A 361 -33.18 9.85 7.47
N ILE A 362 -32.25 10.81 7.53
CA ILE A 362 -31.62 11.23 8.77
C ILE A 362 -31.92 12.70 8.99
N THR A 363 -32.54 13.02 10.11
CA THR A 363 -32.87 14.39 10.51
C THR A 363 -32.07 14.76 11.75
N THR A 364 -31.40 15.91 11.74
CA THR A 364 -30.71 16.42 12.94
C THR A 364 -31.65 17.30 13.75
N ALA A 365 -31.67 17.05 15.05
CA ALA A 365 -32.46 17.80 16.02
C ALA A 365 -31.65 18.98 16.56
N ALA A 366 -32.35 20.01 17.04
CA ALA A 366 -31.72 21.24 17.56
C ALA A 366 -30.88 21.02 18.83
N ASP A 367 -31.02 19.87 19.49
CA ASP A 367 -30.19 19.47 20.63
C ASP A 367 -28.89 18.76 20.22
N GLY A 368 -28.61 18.65 18.92
CA GLY A 368 -27.46 17.92 18.38
C GLY A 368 -27.67 16.40 18.30
N GLY A 369 -28.90 15.91 18.48
CA GLY A 369 -29.25 14.52 18.19
C GLY A 369 -29.47 14.26 16.70
N ALA A 370 -29.38 13.00 16.28
CA ALA A 370 -29.80 12.57 14.95
C ALA A 370 -30.82 11.44 15.07
N ASP A 371 -31.94 11.55 14.37
CA ASP A 371 -32.90 10.46 14.19
C ASP A 371 -32.71 9.88 12.78
N ALA A 372 -32.60 8.55 12.69
CA ALA A 372 -32.27 7.84 11.46
C ALA A 372 -33.33 6.76 11.20
N VAL A 373 -34.13 6.95 10.16
CA VAL A 373 -35.20 6.03 9.76
C VAL A 373 -34.80 5.30 8.48
N LEU A 374 -34.84 3.97 8.50
CA LEU A 374 -34.60 3.11 7.33
C LEU A 374 -35.93 2.69 6.69
N HIS A 375 -36.15 3.12 5.45
CA HIS A 375 -37.25 2.68 4.61
C HIS A 375 -36.76 1.65 3.58
N PRO A 376 -37.24 0.38 3.63
CA PRO A 376 -36.87 -0.62 2.64
C PRO A 376 -37.43 -0.23 1.27
N LEU A 377 -36.61 -0.35 0.23
CA LEU A 377 -37.00 -0.02 -1.15
C LEU A 377 -36.99 -1.28 -2.02
N SER A 378 -38.06 -1.47 -2.81
CA SER A 378 -38.13 -2.55 -3.80
C SER A 378 -37.23 -2.29 -5.00
N VAL A 379 -37.06 -1.01 -5.37
CA VAL A 379 -36.19 -0.55 -6.45
C VAL A 379 -35.37 0.64 -5.93
N PRO A 380 -34.04 0.58 -5.95
CA PRO A 380 -33.22 1.70 -5.51
C PRO A 380 -33.33 2.86 -6.51
N PRO A 381 -33.56 4.10 -6.06
CA PRO A 381 -33.61 5.27 -6.93
C PRO A 381 -32.25 5.53 -7.58
N THR A 382 -32.25 6.07 -8.80
CA THR A 382 -31.04 6.43 -9.55
C THR A 382 -30.40 7.72 -9.03
N ALA A 383 -31.22 8.63 -8.49
CA ALA A 383 -30.81 9.88 -7.90
C ALA A 383 -31.83 10.30 -6.82
N VAL A 384 -31.37 11.07 -5.84
CA VAL A 384 -32.21 11.64 -4.77
C VAL A 384 -31.82 13.08 -4.49
N GLY A 385 -32.77 13.89 -4.01
CA GLY A 385 -32.49 15.29 -3.66
C GLY A 385 -33.62 15.95 -2.88
N TRP A 386 -33.31 16.99 -2.12
CA TRP A 386 -34.30 17.70 -1.30
C TRP A 386 -34.81 18.97 -1.97
N SER A 387 -36.12 19.18 -1.94
CA SER A 387 -36.77 20.40 -2.43
C SER A 387 -37.92 20.81 -1.50
N ARG A 388 -38.74 21.77 -1.91
CA ARG A 388 -39.98 22.12 -1.21
C ARG A 388 -41.11 22.44 -2.15
N THR A 389 -42.32 22.14 -1.70
CA THR A 389 -43.55 22.70 -2.25
C THR A 389 -43.87 24.04 -1.56
N ALA A 390 -45.00 24.65 -1.91
CA ALA A 390 -45.52 25.81 -1.17
C ALA A 390 -45.85 25.48 0.30
N GLU A 391 -46.12 24.22 0.62
CA GLU A 391 -46.65 23.81 1.94
C GLU A 391 -45.59 23.20 2.85
N ARG A 392 -44.59 22.49 2.29
CA ARG A 392 -43.63 21.69 3.06
C ARG A 392 -42.40 21.27 2.25
N GLY A 393 -41.35 20.83 2.95
CA GLY A 393 -40.20 20.16 2.35
C GLY A 393 -40.57 18.78 1.80
N VAL A 394 -39.90 18.37 0.73
CA VAL A 394 -40.12 17.06 0.08
C VAL A 394 -38.79 16.45 -0.34
N LEU A 395 -38.69 15.13 -0.21
CA LEU A 395 -37.59 14.36 -0.81
C LEU A 395 -38.01 13.92 -2.21
N CYS A 396 -37.15 14.14 -3.18
CA CYS A 396 -37.34 13.78 -4.57
C CYS A 396 -36.57 12.48 -4.86
N LEU A 397 -37.26 11.45 -5.35
CA LEU A 397 -36.68 10.15 -5.68
C LEU A 397 -36.85 9.89 -7.19
N ALA A 398 -35.75 9.72 -7.93
CA ALA A 398 -35.81 9.31 -9.33
C ALA A 398 -35.93 7.78 -9.44
N THR A 399 -37.05 7.28 -9.95
CA THR A 399 -37.34 5.85 -10.10
C THR A 399 -37.83 5.57 -11.52
N GLY A 400 -36.96 5.00 -12.36
CA GLY A 400 -37.29 4.77 -13.77
C GLY A 400 -37.52 6.09 -14.50
N THR A 401 -38.70 6.27 -15.09
CA THR A 401 -39.12 7.48 -15.83
C THR A 401 -39.76 8.54 -14.94
N ASP A 402 -39.86 8.31 -13.64
CA ASP A 402 -40.62 9.17 -12.73
C ASP A 402 -39.72 9.81 -11.67
N VAL A 403 -40.03 11.05 -11.29
CA VAL A 403 -39.53 11.67 -10.07
C VAL A 403 -40.68 11.73 -9.05
N LEU A 404 -40.56 10.94 -7.98
CA LEU A 404 -41.53 10.89 -6.89
C LEU A 404 -41.21 11.98 -5.87
N LEU A 405 -42.21 12.78 -5.50
CA LEU A 405 -42.13 13.73 -4.40
C LEU A 405 -42.73 13.07 -3.17
N VAL A 406 -41.89 12.76 -2.19
CA VAL A 406 -42.30 12.03 -0.98
C VAL A 406 -42.34 12.96 0.24
N ASP A 407 -43.35 12.77 1.08
CA ASP A 407 -43.59 13.54 2.31
C ASP A 407 -42.66 13.08 3.43
N ASP A 408 -41.98 14.00 4.11
CA ASP A 408 -41.06 13.72 5.22
C ASP A 408 -40.00 12.62 4.95
N GLY A 409 -39.71 12.33 3.67
CA GLY A 409 -38.79 11.28 3.26
C GLY A 409 -39.35 9.85 3.28
N ASP A 410 -40.63 9.67 3.62
CA ASP A 410 -41.28 8.35 3.65
C ASP A 410 -41.73 7.93 2.23
N PRO A 411 -41.12 6.92 1.60
CA PRO A 411 -41.44 6.51 0.23
C PRO A 411 -42.86 5.97 0.07
N ASP A 412 -43.54 5.56 1.15
CA ASP A 412 -44.94 5.13 1.11
C ASP A 412 -45.92 6.32 1.03
N ARG A 413 -45.45 7.55 1.27
CA ARG A 413 -46.25 8.79 1.26
C ARG A 413 -45.92 9.66 0.05
N VAL A 414 -46.18 9.14 -1.14
CA VAL A 414 -46.00 9.88 -2.40
C VAL A 414 -47.06 10.99 -2.52
N LEU A 415 -46.60 12.25 -2.52
CA LEU A 415 -47.46 13.43 -2.68
C LEU A 415 -47.80 13.71 -4.14
N ARG A 416 -46.82 13.51 -5.03
CA ARG A 416 -46.94 13.79 -6.46
C ARG A 416 -45.87 13.04 -7.23
N THR A 417 -46.21 12.64 -8.46
CA THR A 417 -45.28 12.10 -9.44
C THR A 417 -45.04 13.11 -10.55
N LEU A 418 -43.78 13.33 -10.91
CA LEU A 418 -43.37 14.13 -12.07
C LEU A 418 -42.89 13.16 -13.16
N PRO A 419 -43.71 12.88 -14.19
CA PRO A 419 -43.35 11.95 -15.25
C PRO A 419 -42.33 12.57 -16.20
N HIS A 420 -41.41 11.75 -16.69
CA HIS A 420 -40.36 12.10 -17.63
C HIS A 420 -40.40 11.16 -18.85
N PRO A 421 -40.11 11.63 -20.08
CA PRO A 421 -40.18 10.80 -21.29
C PRO A 421 -39.25 9.57 -21.29
N ALA A 422 -38.13 9.63 -20.58
CA ALA A 422 -37.15 8.54 -20.50
C ALA A 422 -36.64 8.36 -19.07
N GLN A 423 -35.78 7.35 -18.85
CA GLN A 423 -35.26 7.03 -17.53
C GLN A 423 -34.48 8.22 -16.96
N VAL A 424 -34.87 8.72 -15.79
CA VAL A 424 -34.18 9.81 -15.10
C VAL A 424 -32.86 9.30 -14.54
N VAL A 425 -31.76 9.94 -14.93
CA VAL A 425 -30.38 9.54 -14.59
C VAL A 425 -29.69 10.53 -13.64
N ARG A 426 -30.16 11.78 -13.57
CA ARG A 426 -29.62 12.82 -12.67
C ARG A 426 -30.73 13.72 -12.14
N LEU A 427 -30.54 14.20 -10.91
CA LEU A 427 -31.37 15.21 -10.28
C LEU A 427 -30.50 16.33 -9.71
N TRP A 428 -31.00 17.56 -9.83
CA TRP A 428 -30.59 18.68 -8.98
C TRP A 428 -31.84 19.22 -8.28
N CYS A 429 -31.78 19.35 -6.96
CA CYS A 429 -32.91 19.80 -6.15
C CYS A 429 -32.46 20.92 -5.21
N SER A 430 -33.34 21.89 -4.98
CA SER A 430 -33.10 22.95 -4.00
C SER A 430 -34.36 23.23 -3.18
N VAL A 431 -34.23 23.08 -1.85
CA VAL A 431 -35.25 23.49 -0.88
C VAL A 431 -35.37 24.99 -0.87
N ARG A 432 -34.26 25.72 -0.94
CA ARG A 432 -34.29 27.20 -0.98
C ARG A 432 -35.11 27.72 -2.16
N ALA A 433 -34.83 27.23 -3.36
CA ALA A 433 -35.49 27.66 -4.59
C ALA A 433 -36.87 27.02 -4.80
N GLY A 434 -37.14 25.86 -4.19
CA GLY A 434 -38.34 25.07 -4.51
C GLY A 434 -38.30 24.49 -5.93
N LEU A 435 -37.10 24.20 -6.42
CA LEU A 435 -36.85 23.74 -7.79
C LEU A 435 -36.36 22.29 -7.81
N VAL A 436 -36.68 21.60 -8.91
CA VAL A 436 -36.16 20.28 -9.26
C VAL A 436 -35.81 20.26 -10.74
N ALA A 437 -34.54 20.08 -11.08
CA ALA A 437 -34.12 19.76 -12.42
C ALA A 437 -33.91 18.24 -12.53
N ALA A 438 -34.53 17.62 -13.54
CA ALA A 438 -34.38 16.21 -13.84
C ALA A 438 -33.80 16.04 -15.24
N ALA A 439 -32.77 15.21 -15.36
CA ALA A 439 -32.20 14.83 -16.65
C ALA A 439 -32.40 13.34 -16.92
N ASP A 440 -32.79 13.02 -18.15
CA ASP A 440 -33.03 11.65 -18.61
C ASP A 440 -31.87 11.07 -19.45
N GLY A 441 -31.93 9.76 -19.69
CA GLY A 441 -30.94 9.02 -20.48
C GLY A 441 -30.92 9.38 -21.97
N ASP A 442 -31.94 10.06 -22.50
CA ASP A 442 -32.07 10.46 -23.90
C ASP A 442 -31.58 11.92 -24.14
N GLY A 443 -31.05 12.59 -23.11
CA GLY A 443 -30.56 13.97 -23.21
C GLY A 443 -31.62 15.03 -22.87
N GLY A 444 -32.81 14.65 -22.40
CA GLY A 444 -33.84 15.58 -21.95
C GLY A 444 -33.51 16.17 -20.58
N VAL A 445 -33.66 17.48 -20.41
CA VAL A 445 -33.55 18.19 -19.12
C VAL A 445 -34.83 18.97 -18.87
N THR A 446 -35.48 18.75 -17.74
CA THR A 446 -36.71 19.45 -17.36
C THR A 446 -36.56 20.10 -16.00
N LEU A 447 -36.88 21.39 -15.91
CA LEU A 447 -36.86 22.18 -14.69
C LEU A 447 -38.29 22.41 -14.18
N HIS A 448 -38.60 21.85 -13.02
CA HIS A 448 -39.87 21.99 -12.32
C HIS A 448 -39.77 23.04 -11.21
N ASP A 449 -40.80 23.88 -11.12
CA ASP A 449 -41.06 24.74 -9.96
C ASP A 449 -42.17 24.10 -9.13
N LEU A 450 -41.79 23.58 -7.97
CA LEU A 450 -42.69 22.85 -7.09
C LEU A 450 -43.60 23.77 -6.28
N VAL A 451 -43.22 25.04 -6.13
CA VAL A 451 -44.01 26.05 -5.42
C VAL A 451 -45.15 26.53 -6.31
N LEU A 452 -44.83 26.89 -7.56
CA LEU A 452 -45.82 27.31 -8.57
C LEU A 452 -46.52 26.13 -9.25
N ARG A 453 -46.01 24.91 -9.06
CA ARG A 453 -46.51 23.65 -9.67
C ARG A 453 -46.41 23.65 -11.20
N THR A 454 -45.46 24.38 -11.77
CA THR A 454 -45.25 24.56 -13.22
C THR A 454 -43.92 23.96 -13.70
N VAL A 455 -43.79 23.78 -15.01
CA VAL A 455 -42.51 23.48 -15.67
C VAL A 455 -41.93 24.81 -16.15
N ARG A 456 -40.76 25.20 -15.64
CA ARG A 456 -40.07 26.45 -16.02
C ARG A 456 -39.30 26.32 -17.34
N GLY A 457 -38.87 25.10 -17.66
CA GLY A 457 -38.13 24.83 -18.89
C GLY A 457 -38.04 23.35 -19.18
N SER A 458 -38.00 23.02 -20.46
CA SER A 458 -37.69 21.69 -20.95
C SER A 458 -36.82 21.82 -22.17
N TRP A 459 -35.67 21.16 -22.13
CA TRP A 459 -34.65 21.21 -23.16
C TRP A 459 -34.28 19.79 -23.55
N ARG A 460 -33.80 19.63 -24.77
CA ARG A 460 -33.33 18.34 -25.28
C ARG A 460 -31.98 18.53 -25.91
N THR A 461 -31.04 17.70 -25.51
CA THR A 461 -29.75 17.53 -26.17
C THR A 461 -29.80 16.27 -27.03
N ASP A 462 -29.01 16.24 -28.11
CA ASP A 462 -28.89 15.05 -28.97
C ASP A 462 -27.98 13.97 -28.36
N THR A 463 -27.50 14.22 -27.14
CA THR A 463 -26.51 13.42 -26.41
C THR A 463 -26.93 13.27 -24.95
N ALA A 464 -26.62 12.13 -24.33
CA ALA A 464 -27.01 11.84 -22.95
C ALA A 464 -26.36 12.82 -21.96
N VAL A 465 -27.10 13.18 -20.91
CA VAL A 465 -26.60 14.06 -19.83
C VAL A 465 -25.74 13.27 -18.85
N THR A 466 -24.52 13.74 -18.60
CA THR A 466 -23.55 13.07 -17.71
C THR A 466 -23.46 13.71 -16.32
N ALA A 467 -23.70 15.03 -16.25
CA ALA A 467 -23.68 15.82 -15.01
C ALA A 467 -24.78 16.89 -15.04
N LEU A 468 -25.33 17.21 -13.87
CA LEU A 468 -26.39 18.21 -13.69
C LEU A 468 -26.19 18.95 -12.37
N CYS A 469 -26.24 20.27 -12.40
CA CYS A 469 -26.14 21.13 -11.22
C CYS A 469 -26.94 22.42 -11.44
N GLY A 470 -27.12 23.22 -10.41
CA GLY A 470 -27.80 24.50 -10.50
C GLY A 470 -27.45 25.43 -9.35
N ASP A 471 -27.83 26.69 -9.51
CA ASP A 471 -27.68 27.73 -8.50
C ASP A 471 -29.03 27.99 -7.80
N PRO A 472 -29.15 27.70 -6.49
CA PRO A 472 -30.36 27.96 -5.72
C PRO A 472 -30.80 29.43 -5.71
N ALA A 473 -29.87 30.39 -5.88
CA ALA A 473 -30.18 31.81 -5.78
C ALA A 473 -30.83 32.34 -7.07
N SER A 474 -30.21 32.06 -8.22
CA SER A 474 -30.73 32.51 -9.52
C SER A 474 -31.75 31.56 -10.15
N GLY A 475 -31.79 30.29 -9.74
CA GLY A 475 -32.55 29.23 -10.41
C GLY A 475 -31.91 28.76 -11.72
N ALA A 476 -30.68 29.17 -12.01
CA ALA A 476 -29.93 28.72 -13.17
C ALA A 476 -29.60 27.23 -13.06
N VAL A 477 -29.60 26.54 -14.20
CA VAL A 477 -29.28 25.11 -14.30
C VAL A 477 -28.18 24.92 -15.34
N VAL A 478 -27.21 24.07 -15.02
CA VAL A 478 -26.06 23.75 -15.86
C VAL A 478 -25.94 22.24 -15.97
N TRP A 479 -25.73 21.73 -17.19
CA TRP A 479 -25.58 20.30 -17.42
C TRP A 479 -24.51 20.00 -18.47
N GLY A 480 -23.83 18.87 -18.28
CA GLY A 480 -22.82 18.35 -19.19
C GLY A 480 -23.37 17.18 -19.99
N THR A 481 -22.90 17.00 -21.23
CA THR A 481 -23.32 15.92 -22.12
C THR A 481 -22.18 15.00 -22.52
N ALA A 482 -22.51 13.80 -23.00
CA ALA A 482 -21.57 12.73 -23.35
C ALA A 482 -20.58 13.08 -24.48
N ASP A 483 -20.82 14.14 -25.23
CA ASP A 483 -19.91 14.72 -26.24
C ASP A 483 -19.01 15.83 -25.66
N GLY A 484 -18.99 16.01 -24.34
CA GLY A 484 -18.16 16.99 -23.64
C GLY A 484 -18.74 18.41 -23.58
N ARG A 485 -19.88 18.69 -24.22
CA ARG A 485 -20.49 20.03 -24.17
C ARG A 485 -21.08 20.33 -22.79
N VAL A 486 -20.94 21.58 -22.34
CA VAL A 486 -21.58 22.08 -21.12
C VAL A 486 -22.58 23.15 -21.51
N TRP A 487 -23.82 22.98 -21.06
CA TRP A 487 -24.96 23.85 -21.34
C TRP A 487 -25.36 24.61 -20.08
N GLY A 488 -25.81 25.84 -20.25
CA GLY A 488 -26.32 26.68 -19.19
C GLY A 488 -27.67 27.28 -19.53
N SER A 489 -28.58 27.33 -18.57
CA SER A 489 -29.86 28.04 -18.67
C SER A 489 -29.93 29.15 -17.63
N ARG A 490 -30.34 30.34 -18.07
CA ARG A 490 -30.65 31.47 -17.17
C ARG A 490 -32.15 31.73 -17.20
N THR A 491 -32.78 31.67 -16.04
CA THR A 491 -34.12 32.26 -15.87
C THR A 491 -33.97 33.78 -15.92
N SER A 492 -34.67 34.44 -16.86
CA SER A 492 -34.72 35.89 -16.86
C SER A 492 -35.36 36.34 -15.55
N THR A 493 -34.62 37.12 -14.76
CA THR A 493 -35.20 37.90 -13.67
C THR A 493 -35.98 39.04 -14.31
N GLY A 494 -37.12 38.73 -14.94
CA GLY A 494 -38.05 39.73 -15.42
C GLY A 494 -38.47 40.59 -14.23
N LEU A 495 -38.42 41.91 -14.40
CA LEU A 495 -39.07 42.86 -13.51
C LEU A 495 -40.52 42.39 -13.28
N GLU A 496 -40.98 42.45 -12.04
CA GLU A 496 -42.31 41.98 -11.61
C GLU A 496 -43.40 42.35 -12.63
N GLY A 497 -43.94 41.35 -13.35
CA GLY A 497 -45.09 41.52 -14.24
C GLY A 497 -44.93 41.06 -15.68
N GLU A 498 -43.73 40.74 -16.17
CA GLU A 498 -43.56 40.09 -17.47
C GLU A 498 -43.63 38.56 -17.34
N ASP A 499 -44.41 37.94 -18.22
CA ASP A 499 -44.52 36.48 -18.36
C ASP A 499 -43.10 35.94 -18.62
N PRO A 500 -42.55 35.05 -17.77
CA PRO A 500 -41.18 34.58 -17.90
C PRO A 500 -41.05 33.84 -19.23
N GLY A 501 -40.46 34.51 -20.23
CA GLY A 501 -40.12 33.89 -21.49
C GLY A 501 -39.25 32.63 -21.29
N PRO A 502 -39.23 31.71 -22.25
CA PRO A 502 -38.44 30.49 -22.14
C PRO A 502 -36.99 30.84 -21.84
N ALA A 503 -36.46 30.29 -20.74
CA ALA A 503 -35.10 30.55 -20.30
C ALA A 503 -34.10 30.23 -21.42
N ALA A 504 -33.32 31.22 -21.82
CA ALA A 504 -32.34 31.08 -22.89
C ALA A 504 -31.27 30.06 -22.49
N VAL A 505 -30.98 29.14 -23.40
CA VAL A 505 -29.95 28.11 -23.22
C VAL A 505 -28.75 28.44 -24.09
N THR A 506 -27.57 28.40 -23.50
CA THR A 506 -26.29 28.64 -24.18
C THR A 506 -25.33 27.50 -23.93
N VAL A 507 -24.46 27.23 -24.90
CA VAL A 507 -23.31 26.33 -24.72
C VAL A 507 -22.21 27.14 -24.05
N LEU A 508 -21.84 26.76 -22.83
CA LEU A 508 -20.76 27.41 -22.07
C LEU A 508 -19.37 27.00 -22.58
N GLY A 509 -19.22 25.80 -23.11
CA GLY A 509 -17.94 25.32 -23.62
C GLY A 509 -17.96 23.83 -23.95
N VAL A 510 -16.80 23.32 -24.38
CA VAL A 510 -16.57 21.89 -24.66
C VAL A 510 -15.38 21.43 -23.84
N LEU A 511 -15.59 20.41 -23.01
CA LEU A 511 -14.56 19.79 -22.19
C LEU A 511 -13.81 18.72 -23.00
N PRO A 512 -12.54 18.40 -22.66
CA PRO A 512 -11.79 17.34 -23.31
C PRO A 512 -12.43 15.95 -23.12
N GLU A 513 -13.03 15.73 -21.95
CA GLU A 513 -13.73 14.52 -21.56
C GLU A 513 -15.10 14.90 -20.96
N PRO A 514 -16.13 14.03 -21.03
CA PRO A 514 -17.45 14.34 -20.47
C PRO A 514 -17.40 14.59 -18.95
N ALA A 515 -18.10 15.63 -18.49
CA ALA A 515 -18.15 15.93 -17.06
C ALA A 515 -18.84 14.81 -16.28
N SER A 516 -18.20 14.33 -15.21
CA SER A 516 -18.81 13.45 -14.22
C SER A 516 -19.61 14.22 -13.18
N ALA A 517 -19.19 15.45 -12.86
CA ALA A 517 -19.88 16.35 -11.93
C ALA A 517 -19.64 17.83 -12.28
N LEU A 518 -20.54 18.69 -11.81
CA LEU A 518 -20.53 20.14 -12.06
C LEU A 518 -20.84 20.93 -10.78
N ALA A 519 -20.18 22.07 -10.61
CA ALA A 519 -20.48 23.04 -9.55
C ALA A 519 -20.59 24.45 -10.15
N VAL A 520 -21.70 25.13 -9.88
CA VAL A 520 -21.91 26.52 -10.30
C VAL A 520 -21.48 27.44 -9.15
N LEU A 521 -20.59 28.40 -9.44
CA LEU A 521 -20.10 29.41 -8.50
C LEU A 521 -20.40 30.81 -9.06
N PRO A 522 -21.64 31.33 -8.87
CA PRO A 522 -22.06 32.59 -9.47
C PRO A 522 -21.22 33.78 -9.03
N GLU A 523 -20.84 33.84 -7.74
CA GLU A 523 -20.04 34.93 -7.17
C GLU A 523 -18.63 35.01 -7.78
N ALA A 524 -18.07 33.86 -8.17
CA ALA A 524 -16.79 33.77 -8.86
C ALA A 524 -16.91 33.92 -10.38
N GLY A 525 -18.14 33.93 -10.93
CA GLY A 525 -18.38 33.91 -12.37
C GLY A 525 -17.87 32.63 -13.05
N LEU A 526 -17.98 31.47 -12.38
CA LEU A 526 -17.42 30.21 -12.87
C LEU A 526 -18.40 29.04 -12.79
N VAL A 527 -18.25 28.11 -13.74
CA VAL A 527 -18.67 26.70 -13.62
C VAL A 527 -17.42 25.86 -13.53
N VAL A 528 -17.36 24.97 -12.54
CA VAL A 528 -16.26 24.02 -12.36
C VAL A 528 -16.76 22.62 -12.67
N ALA A 529 -16.01 21.88 -13.48
CA ALA A 529 -16.32 20.52 -13.87
C ALA A 529 -15.23 19.55 -13.42
N ALA A 530 -15.66 18.35 -12.99
CA ALA A 530 -14.82 17.18 -12.83
C ALA A 530 -15.04 16.25 -14.03
N ASP A 531 -13.97 15.69 -14.59
CA ASP A 531 -14.00 14.79 -15.74
C ASP A 531 -13.46 13.38 -15.43
N GLY A 532 -13.21 13.07 -14.15
CA GLY A 532 -12.54 11.84 -13.71
C GLY A 532 -11.01 11.87 -13.82
N GLY A 533 -10.44 12.95 -14.35
CA GLY A 533 -9.01 13.18 -14.48
C GLY A 533 -8.36 13.78 -13.22
N ASP A 534 -7.06 14.00 -13.29
CA ASP A 534 -6.22 14.64 -12.27
C ASP A 534 -6.27 16.18 -12.34
N ARG A 535 -7.44 16.73 -12.64
CA ARG A 535 -7.66 18.17 -12.84
C ARG A 535 -9.10 18.59 -12.57
N LEU A 536 -9.29 19.88 -12.32
CA LEU A 536 -10.57 20.56 -12.42
C LEU A 536 -10.60 21.39 -13.70
N LEU A 537 -11.75 21.46 -14.36
CA LEU A 537 -11.95 22.28 -15.54
C LEU A 537 -12.83 23.49 -15.19
N ARG A 538 -12.37 24.68 -15.53
CA ARG A 538 -13.06 25.95 -15.26
C ARG A 538 -13.62 26.55 -16.53
N LEU A 539 -14.90 26.90 -16.51
CA LEU A 539 -15.59 27.61 -17.57
C LEU A 539 -16.11 28.95 -17.03
N ALA A 540 -16.00 30.00 -17.83
CA ALA A 540 -16.59 31.29 -17.48
C ALA A 540 -18.12 31.17 -17.43
N TRP A 541 -18.72 31.77 -16.42
CA TRP A 541 -20.17 31.84 -16.24
C TRP A 541 -20.60 33.31 -16.12
N PRO A 542 -21.64 33.74 -16.85
CA PRO A 542 -22.55 32.95 -17.70
C PRO A 542 -22.13 32.87 -19.17
N ASP A 543 -21.08 33.59 -19.58
CA ASP A 543 -20.79 33.85 -20.99
C ASP A 543 -20.13 32.66 -21.71
N GLY A 544 -19.58 31.69 -20.96
CA GLY A 544 -18.84 30.58 -21.52
C GLY A 544 -17.45 30.95 -22.03
N GLY A 545 -16.72 29.96 -22.55
CA GLY A 545 -15.37 30.14 -23.08
C GLY A 545 -14.59 28.83 -23.21
N ALA A 546 -13.29 28.96 -23.45
CA ALA A 546 -12.38 27.82 -23.40
C ALA A 546 -12.24 27.33 -21.95
N ALA A 547 -12.27 26.01 -21.76
CA ALA A 547 -12.04 25.42 -20.45
C ALA A 547 -10.58 25.60 -20.04
N ASP A 548 -10.36 26.14 -18.85
CA ASP A 548 -9.03 26.22 -18.24
C ASP A 548 -8.84 25.06 -17.25
N ALA A 549 -7.69 24.40 -17.32
CA ALA A 549 -7.41 23.20 -16.54
C ALA A 549 -6.53 23.51 -15.33
N VAL A 550 -7.02 23.13 -14.16
CA VAL A 550 -6.34 23.31 -12.88
C VAL A 550 -5.90 21.93 -12.37
N PRO A 551 -4.60 21.67 -12.14
CA PRO A 551 -4.14 20.36 -11.72
C PRO A 551 -4.61 20.01 -10.31
N MET A 552 -4.90 18.73 -10.08
CA MET A 552 -5.28 18.16 -8.79
C MET A 552 -4.36 16.98 -8.45
N PRO A 553 -4.01 16.77 -7.17
CA PRO A 553 -3.10 15.70 -6.77
C PRO A 553 -3.74 14.31 -6.76
N PHE A 554 -5.02 14.18 -7.13
CA PHE A 554 -5.77 12.94 -7.25
C PHE A 554 -6.84 13.10 -8.34
N ARG A 555 -7.46 11.98 -8.76
CA ARG A 555 -8.49 12.00 -9.80
C ARG A 555 -9.82 12.49 -9.23
N VAL A 556 -10.34 13.60 -9.73
CA VAL A 556 -11.58 14.19 -9.23
C VAL A 556 -12.77 13.56 -9.94
N ARG A 557 -13.68 13.00 -9.15
CA ARG A 557 -14.92 12.39 -9.62
C ARG A 557 -16.11 13.31 -9.43
N ASP A 558 -16.24 13.87 -8.23
CA ASP A 558 -17.37 14.71 -7.86
C ASP A 558 -16.87 16.09 -7.39
N VAL A 559 -17.68 17.12 -7.65
CA VAL A 559 -17.42 18.50 -7.24
C VAL A 559 -18.73 19.15 -6.80
N HIS A 560 -18.71 19.80 -5.64
CA HIS A 560 -19.85 20.51 -5.06
C HIS A 560 -19.44 21.93 -4.66
N PRO A 561 -20.32 22.94 -4.84
CA PRO A 561 -20.06 24.28 -4.36
C PRO A 561 -20.03 24.30 -2.82
N ALA A 562 -19.05 24.99 -2.26
CA ALA A 562 -18.92 25.25 -0.82
C ALA A 562 -19.02 26.77 -0.54
N THR A 563 -19.12 27.13 0.74
CA THR A 563 -19.24 28.53 1.18
C THR A 563 -17.97 29.33 0.87
N GLY A 564 -18.13 30.61 0.52
CA GLY A 564 -17.00 31.52 0.31
C GLY A 564 -16.21 31.26 -0.98
N GLY A 565 -16.86 30.76 -2.03
CA GLY A 565 -16.22 30.47 -3.32
C GLY A 565 -15.31 29.25 -3.32
N GLN A 566 -15.42 28.38 -2.32
CA GLN A 566 -14.69 27.13 -2.20
C GLN A 566 -15.44 25.99 -2.89
N LEU A 567 -14.77 24.84 -2.99
CA LEU A 567 -15.30 23.60 -3.56
C LEU A 567 -15.06 22.45 -2.58
N LEU A 568 -16.04 21.56 -2.46
CA LEU A 568 -15.83 20.22 -1.94
C LEU A 568 -15.66 19.28 -3.13
N VAL A 569 -14.50 18.63 -3.22
CA VAL A 569 -14.18 17.67 -4.28
C VAL A 569 -14.01 16.27 -3.68
N SER A 570 -14.45 15.24 -4.38
CA SER A 570 -14.16 13.85 -4.01
C SER A 570 -13.72 13.02 -5.21
N GLY A 571 -12.94 11.98 -4.94
CA GLY A 571 -12.22 11.27 -5.98
C GLY A 571 -11.39 10.10 -5.48
N HIS A 572 -10.47 9.63 -6.32
CA HIS A 572 -9.64 8.47 -6.05
C HIS A 572 -8.16 8.69 -6.41
N GLY A 573 -7.30 7.89 -5.78
CA GLY A 573 -5.86 7.92 -6.00
C GLY A 573 -5.16 9.07 -5.28
N GLY A 574 -4.06 9.53 -5.87
CA GLY A 574 -3.16 10.53 -5.28
C GLY A 574 -2.06 9.91 -4.43
N GLU A 575 -1.00 10.68 -4.19
CA GLU A 575 0.22 10.19 -3.56
C GLU A 575 -0.05 9.54 -2.19
N VAL A 576 0.68 8.46 -1.87
CA VAL A 576 0.63 7.77 -0.58
C VAL A 576 2.02 7.75 0.05
N GLU A 577 2.08 8.17 1.30
CA GLU A 577 3.27 8.01 2.13
C GLU A 577 3.19 6.67 2.86
N ILE A 578 4.24 5.85 2.74
CA ILE A 578 4.43 4.60 3.48
C ILE A 578 5.57 4.81 4.47
N ARG A 579 5.30 4.58 5.75
CA ARG A 579 6.30 4.62 6.82
C ARG A 579 6.45 3.24 7.47
N THR A 580 7.67 2.79 7.61
CA THR A 580 8.03 1.53 8.26
C THR A 580 8.28 1.75 9.76
N GLU A 581 8.28 0.66 10.54
CA GLU A 581 8.45 0.70 12.01
C GLU A 581 9.80 1.31 12.47
N ASP A 582 10.83 1.24 11.64
CA ASP A 582 12.13 1.88 11.86
C ASP A 582 12.20 3.34 11.39
N GLY A 583 11.07 3.95 11.03
CA GLY A 583 10.96 5.37 10.70
C GLY A 583 11.27 5.73 9.25
N ARG A 584 11.71 4.77 8.41
CA ARG A 584 11.92 5.06 6.98
C ARG A 584 10.58 5.39 6.32
N SER A 585 10.56 6.49 5.57
CA SER A 585 9.38 6.93 4.83
C SER A 585 9.64 6.87 3.33
N ARG A 586 8.62 6.50 2.56
CA ARG A 586 8.62 6.54 1.11
C ARG A 586 7.33 7.17 0.60
N LEU A 587 7.49 8.14 -0.28
CA LEU A 587 6.39 8.75 -1.00
C LEU A 587 6.22 8.05 -2.35
N LEU A 588 5.02 7.56 -2.61
CA LEU A 588 4.67 6.85 -3.83
C LEU A 588 3.53 7.58 -4.53
N THR A 589 3.57 7.65 -5.85
CA THR A 589 2.50 8.24 -6.67
C THR A 589 1.70 7.11 -7.33
N PRO A 590 0.49 6.77 -6.83
CA PRO A 590 -0.50 6.01 -7.58
C PRO A 590 -0.81 6.77 -8.87
N GLY A 591 -0.47 6.17 -10.00
CA GLY A 591 -0.77 6.74 -11.29
C GLY A 591 -1.06 5.61 -12.27
N PRO A 592 -1.93 5.83 -13.25
CA PRO A 592 -2.01 4.90 -14.36
C PRO A 592 -0.61 4.81 -14.99
N LEU A 593 -0.03 3.61 -15.05
CA LEU A 593 0.90 3.37 -16.15
C LEU A 593 0.05 3.54 -17.41
N PRO A 594 0.38 4.47 -18.33
CA PRO A 594 -0.34 4.55 -19.58
C PRO A 594 -0.35 3.13 -20.18
N ALA A 595 -1.53 2.65 -20.56
CA ALA A 595 -1.60 1.42 -21.34
C ALA A 595 -0.64 1.61 -22.53
N PRO A 596 0.30 0.68 -22.77
CA PRO A 596 1.16 0.79 -23.92
C PRO A 596 0.27 0.93 -25.16
N PRO A 597 0.64 1.77 -26.14
CA PRO A 597 -0.21 2.06 -27.29
C PRO A 597 -0.57 0.86 -28.18
N ASP A 598 -0.15 -0.36 -27.83
CA ASP A 598 -0.51 -1.61 -28.48
C ASP A 598 -0.64 -2.75 -27.45
N GLU A 599 -1.76 -3.47 -27.48
CA GLU A 599 -2.10 -4.63 -26.63
C GLU A 599 -1.18 -5.87 -26.84
N MET A 600 -0.11 -5.75 -27.63
CA MET A 600 0.70 -6.89 -28.11
C MET A 600 2.12 -7.00 -27.55
N VAL A 601 2.58 -6.10 -26.67
CA VAL A 601 3.94 -6.16 -26.12
C VAL A 601 3.92 -6.64 -24.67
N PRO A 602 4.66 -7.70 -24.29
CA PRO A 602 4.93 -7.99 -22.89
C PRO A 602 5.66 -6.79 -22.26
N ALA A 603 4.97 -6.07 -21.38
CA ALA A 603 5.40 -4.80 -20.79
C ALA A 603 6.53 -4.83 -19.73
N PRO A 604 6.92 -5.93 -19.05
CA PRO A 604 7.61 -5.80 -17.78
C PRO A 604 9.07 -5.31 -17.89
N LEU A 605 9.75 -5.58 -19.01
CA LEU A 605 11.16 -5.26 -19.18
C LEU A 605 11.41 -3.84 -19.69
N ARG A 606 10.42 -3.23 -20.35
CA ARG A 606 10.52 -1.89 -20.95
C ARG A 606 10.81 -0.81 -19.91
N ASP A 607 10.30 -0.98 -18.70
CA ASP A 607 10.44 0.04 -17.66
C ASP A 607 11.42 -0.36 -16.56
N SER A 608 12.07 -1.52 -16.73
CA SER A 608 13.00 -2.07 -15.77
C SER A 608 14.44 -1.78 -16.19
N VAL A 609 15.28 -1.47 -15.20
CA VAL A 609 16.73 -1.54 -15.37
C VAL A 609 17.16 -2.94 -14.97
N GLY A 610 17.99 -3.57 -15.80
CA GLY A 610 18.57 -4.86 -15.51
C GLY A 610 20.08 -4.85 -15.47
N VAL A 611 20.62 -6.03 -15.22
CA VAL A 611 22.06 -6.22 -15.05
C VAL A 611 22.51 -7.49 -15.73
N VAL A 612 23.63 -7.39 -16.45
CA VAL A 612 24.27 -8.54 -17.08
C VAL A 612 25.30 -9.11 -16.13
N LEU A 613 25.08 -10.34 -15.67
CA LEU A 613 26.02 -11.01 -14.76
C LEU A 613 27.33 -11.33 -15.50
N PRO A 614 28.47 -11.29 -14.81
CA PRO A 614 29.75 -11.57 -15.43
C PRO A 614 29.83 -13.03 -15.90
N ALA A 615 30.47 -13.27 -17.05
CA ALA A 615 30.64 -14.60 -17.62
C ALA A 615 31.43 -15.56 -16.71
N ARG A 616 32.29 -15.02 -15.83
CA ARG A 616 33.07 -15.78 -14.84
C ARG A 616 32.51 -15.51 -13.45
N ASN A 617 32.29 -16.58 -12.68
CA ASN A 617 31.74 -16.54 -11.32
C ASN A 617 30.49 -15.64 -11.18
N PRO A 618 29.40 -15.94 -11.93
CA PRO A 618 28.17 -15.17 -11.82
C PRO A 618 27.60 -15.30 -10.40
N VAL A 619 27.52 -14.17 -9.70
CA VAL A 619 26.92 -14.08 -8.36
C VAL A 619 25.79 -13.07 -8.41
N LEU A 620 24.61 -13.50 -7.98
CA LEU A 620 23.47 -12.63 -7.73
C LEU A 620 23.35 -12.38 -6.22
N PRO A 621 23.64 -11.15 -5.74
CA PRO A 621 23.43 -10.81 -4.34
C PRO A 621 21.95 -10.94 -3.93
N PRO A 622 21.65 -11.16 -2.64
CA PRO A 622 20.28 -11.06 -2.14
C PRO A 622 19.82 -9.59 -2.08
N GLY A 623 18.53 -9.35 -2.26
CA GLY A 623 17.91 -8.02 -2.12
C GLY A 623 18.20 -7.06 -3.28
N VAL A 624 18.63 -7.57 -4.44
CA VAL A 624 19.03 -6.74 -5.61
C VAL A 624 17.87 -5.87 -6.13
N ARG A 625 16.61 -6.32 -5.95
CA ARG A 625 15.44 -5.52 -6.31
C ARG A 625 15.27 -4.23 -5.51
N ARG A 626 15.78 -4.17 -4.27
CA ARG A 626 15.79 -2.93 -3.47
C ARG A 626 16.56 -1.80 -4.16
N TRP A 627 17.50 -2.16 -5.02
CA TRP A 627 18.31 -1.23 -5.78
C TRP A 627 17.64 -0.81 -7.09
N GLY A 628 16.37 -1.16 -7.33
CA GLY A 628 15.65 -0.81 -8.55
C GLY A 628 15.94 -1.69 -9.76
N ILE A 629 16.67 -2.80 -9.57
CA ILE A 629 16.91 -3.79 -10.62
C ILE A 629 15.65 -4.66 -10.78
N GLY A 630 15.06 -4.66 -11.97
CA GLY A 630 13.88 -5.46 -12.29
C GLY A 630 14.18 -6.74 -13.06
N HIS A 631 15.36 -6.85 -13.68
CA HIS A 631 15.75 -8.06 -14.40
C HIS A 631 17.25 -8.37 -14.32
N VAL A 632 17.59 -9.62 -14.55
CA VAL A 632 18.97 -10.11 -14.60
C VAL A 632 19.19 -10.91 -15.87
N CYS A 633 20.34 -10.71 -16.52
CA CYS A 633 20.75 -11.53 -17.65
C CYS A 633 21.78 -12.56 -17.19
N LEU A 634 21.46 -13.85 -17.38
CA LEU A 634 22.36 -14.97 -17.15
C LEU A 634 23.34 -15.08 -18.33
N PRO A 635 24.65 -15.22 -18.09
CA PRO A 635 25.66 -15.15 -19.13
C PRO A 635 25.64 -16.39 -20.02
N ALA A 636 26.07 -16.24 -21.27
CA ALA A 636 26.11 -17.33 -22.26
C ALA A 636 27.13 -18.42 -21.90
N SER A 637 27.95 -18.23 -20.86
CA SER A 637 28.84 -19.26 -20.31
C SER A 637 28.11 -20.32 -19.47
N LEU A 638 26.85 -20.10 -19.08
CA LEU A 638 26.03 -21.05 -18.33
C LEU A 638 25.08 -21.82 -19.27
N PRO A 639 25.28 -23.13 -19.50
CA PRO A 639 24.36 -23.94 -20.29
C PRO A 639 23.03 -24.18 -19.55
N PRO A 640 21.89 -24.23 -20.26
CA PRO A 640 20.61 -24.64 -19.68
C PRO A 640 20.71 -26.04 -19.06
N GLY A 641 19.95 -26.28 -17.99
CA GLY A 641 19.89 -27.58 -17.31
C GLY A 641 21.08 -27.91 -16.38
N THR A 642 22.10 -27.06 -16.30
CA THR A 642 23.18 -27.23 -15.31
C THR A 642 22.69 -26.90 -13.89
N PRO A 643 23.27 -27.51 -12.83
CA PRO A 643 22.93 -27.18 -11.44
C PRO A 643 23.14 -25.69 -11.12
N GLU A 644 24.21 -25.10 -11.66
CA GLU A 644 24.56 -23.69 -11.47
C GLU A 644 23.54 -22.76 -12.13
N PHE A 645 23.12 -23.06 -13.37
CA PHE A 645 22.07 -22.32 -14.07
C PHE A 645 20.75 -22.40 -13.29
N SER A 646 20.36 -23.60 -12.88
CA SER A 646 19.12 -23.85 -12.13
C SER A 646 19.12 -23.13 -10.78
N ALA A 647 20.24 -23.14 -10.07
CA ALA A 647 20.38 -22.44 -8.79
C ALA A 647 20.30 -20.92 -8.93
N LEU A 648 20.94 -20.33 -9.96
CA LEU A 648 20.85 -18.89 -10.23
C LEU A 648 19.47 -18.47 -10.71
N LEU A 649 18.85 -19.27 -11.59
CA LEU A 649 17.49 -19.06 -12.07
C LEU A 649 16.49 -19.06 -10.90
N THR A 650 16.57 -20.07 -10.04
CA THR A 650 15.74 -20.18 -8.84
C THR A 650 15.96 -18.97 -7.93
N ARG A 651 17.22 -18.61 -7.63
CA ARG A 651 17.53 -17.44 -6.81
C ARG A 651 17.02 -16.12 -7.38
N ALA A 652 17.08 -15.95 -8.71
CA ALA A 652 16.55 -14.75 -9.36
C ALA A 652 15.02 -14.69 -9.26
N ARG A 653 14.34 -15.81 -9.50
CA ARG A 653 12.88 -15.93 -9.39
C ARG A 653 12.39 -15.79 -7.96
N ASP A 654 13.10 -16.35 -6.98
CA ASP A 654 12.80 -16.20 -5.54
C ASP A 654 12.90 -14.73 -5.09
N GLN A 655 13.78 -13.96 -5.73
CA GLN A 655 13.85 -12.51 -5.52
C GLN A 655 12.82 -11.73 -6.34
N GLY A 656 12.00 -12.38 -7.17
CA GLY A 656 10.99 -11.75 -8.03
C GLY A 656 11.56 -11.01 -9.25
N LEU A 657 12.78 -11.34 -9.69
CA LEU A 657 13.41 -10.75 -10.88
C LEU A 657 12.90 -11.40 -12.16
N HIS A 658 12.82 -10.61 -13.22
CA HIS A 658 12.76 -11.18 -14.57
C HIS A 658 14.14 -11.71 -14.98
N VAL A 659 14.18 -12.78 -15.76
CA VAL A 659 15.40 -13.49 -16.13
C VAL A 659 15.52 -13.54 -17.64
N LEU A 660 16.57 -12.93 -18.16
CA LEU A 660 16.99 -13.09 -19.56
C LEU A 660 18.14 -14.10 -19.63
N ALA A 661 18.20 -14.88 -20.70
CA ALA A 661 19.35 -15.71 -21.00
C ALA A 661 20.14 -15.12 -22.17
N GLU A 662 21.44 -15.01 -21.97
CA GLU A 662 22.33 -14.48 -23.00
C GLU A 662 22.63 -15.53 -24.08
N LEU A 663 22.55 -15.10 -25.33
CA LEU A 663 22.90 -15.89 -26.50
C LEU A 663 24.04 -15.18 -27.25
N ALA A 664 25.20 -15.84 -27.29
CA ALA A 664 26.37 -15.34 -27.99
C ALA A 664 26.23 -15.49 -29.51
N PRO A 665 26.85 -14.62 -30.31
CA PRO A 665 26.89 -14.79 -31.76
C PRO A 665 27.58 -16.12 -32.11
N PRO A 666 27.21 -16.76 -33.23
CA PRO A 666 27.87 -17.98 -33.66
C PRO A 666 29.34 -17.68 -33.97
N ASP A 667 30.24 -18.51 -33.46
CA ASP A 667 31.62 -18.56 -33.96
C ASP A 667 31.62 -19.26 -35.33
N GLU A 668 32.65 -19.05 -36.16
CA GLU A 668 32.75 -19.63 -37.52
C GLU A 668 32.67 -21.17 -37.52
N THR A 669 32.86 -21.78 -36.35
CA THR A 669 32.89 -23.22 -36.11
C THR A 669 31.55 -23.81 -35.63
N VAL A 670 30.59 -22.99 -35.19
CA VAL A 670 29.33 -23.46 -34.57
C VAL A 670 28.20 -23.53 -35.60
N PRO A 671 27.60 -24.70 -35.84
CA PRO A 671 26.46 -24.83 -36.75
C PRO A 671 25.27 -23.98 -36.30
N HIS A 672 24.64 -23.25 -37.22
CA HIS A 672 23.43 -22.45 -36.92
C HIS A 672 22.31 -23.25 -36.23
N ALA A 673 22.20 -24.56 -36.53
CA ALA A 673 21.21 -25.44 -35.91
C ALA A 673 21.44 -25.59 -34.40
N GLU A 674 22.70 -25.69 -33.95
CA GLU A 674 23.05 -25.84 -32.54
C GLU A 674 22.66 -24.59 -31.72
N LEU A 675 22.88 -23.40 -32.30
CA LEU A 675 22.48 -22.14 -31.66
C LEU A 675 20.95 -22.01 -31.56
N LEU A 676 20.21 -22.46 -32.58
CA LEU A 676 18.74 -22.49 -32.53
C LEU A 676 18.20 -23.50 -31.51
N TYR A 677 18.81 -24.69 -31.40
CA TYR A 677 18.46 -25.65 -30.34
C TYR A 677 18.75 -25.07 -28.97
N ARG A 678 19.89 -24.41 -28.79
CA ARG A 678 20.21 -23.74 -27.53
C ARG A 678 19.23 -22.64 -27.18
N ALA A 679 18.82 -21.82 -28.15
CA ALA A 679 17.80 -20.79 -27.95
C ALA A 679 16.46 -21.41 -27.54
N HIS A 680 16.07 -22.52 -28.17
CA HIS A 680 14.87 -23.27 -27.81
C HIS A 680 14.97 -23.84 -26.39
N ASP A 681 16.05 -24.55 -26.06
CA ASP A 681 16.27 -25.12 -24.73
C ASP A 681 16.23 -24.06 -23.63
N LEU A 682 16.75 -22.85 -23.90
CA LEU A 682 16.65 -21.71 -22.98
C LEU A 682 15.21 -21.22 -22.83
N LEU A 683 14.46 -21.10 -23.93
CA LEU A 683 13.05 -20.65 -23.90
C LEU A 683 12.10 -21.68 -23.27
N GLU A 684 12.47 -22.96 -23.24
CA GLU A 684 11.76 -24.01 -22.48
C GLU A 684 12.03 -23.93 -20.97
N GLN A 685 13.09 -23.24 -20.53
CA GLN A 685 13.29 -22.91 -19.11
C GLN A 685 12.34 -21.77 -18.70
N PRO A 686 12.07 -21.58 -17.40
CA PRO A 686 11.28 -20.45 -16.93
C PRO A 686 12.09 -19.14 -16.96
N VAL A 687 12.58 -18.74 -18.14
CA VAL A 687 13.17 -17.42 -18.46
C VAL A 687 12.12 -16.54 -19.14
N ASP A 688 12.27 -15.23 -19.04
CA ASP A 688 11.35 -14.26 -19.64
C ASP A 688 11.80 -13.80 -21.03
N GLY A 689 12.95 -14.26 -21.51
CA GLY A 689 13.47 -13.85 -22.81
C GLY A 689 14.94 -14.14 -23.08
N LEU A 690 15.42 -13.62 -24.22
CA LEU A 690 16.80 -13.76 -24.67
C LEU A 690 17.49 -12.41 -24.81
N ARG A 691 18.79 -12.37 -24.54
CA ARG A 691 19.66 -11.23 -24.83
C ARG A 691 20.70 -11.63 -25.87
N LEU A 692 20.65 -11.05 -27.05
CA LEU A 692 21.61 -11.34 -28.12
C LEU A 692 22.84 -10.44 -27.96
N THR A 693 24.04 -11.03 -27.86
CA THR A 693 25.26 -10.23 -27.73
C THR A 693 25.89 -9.84 -29.06
N GLY A 694 26.55 -8.69 -29.01
CA GLY A 694 27.10 -8.05 -30.19
C GLY A 694 26.02 -7.44 -31.09
N PRO A 695 26.41 -6.56 -32.02
CA PRO A 695 25.48 -5.96 -32.97
C PRO A 695 24.84 -7.05 -33.84
N THR A 696 23.52 -7.12 -33.87
CA THR A 696 22.73 -8.06 -34.70
C THR A 696 23.07 -7.95 -36.17
N ASP A 697 23.62 -6.82 -36.61
CA ASP A 697 24.07 -6.60 -37.99
C ASP A 697 25.25 -7.52 -38.36
N ARG A 698 25.92 -8.14 -37.37
CA ARG A 698 26.95 -9.18 -37.56
C ARG A 698 26.40 -10.61 -37.52
N TRP A 699 25.12 -10.79 -37.20
CA TRP A 699 24.49 -12.11 -37.19
C TRP A 699 24.06 -12.48 -38.62
N PRO A 700 24.20 -13.75 -39.04
CA PRO A 700 23.73 -14.19 -40.36
C PRO A 700 22.21 -13.98 -40.52
N THR A 701 21.78 -13.31 -41.59
CA THR A 701 20.36 -13.03 -41.86
C THR A 701 19.46 -14.28 -41.76
N PRO A 702 19.84 -15.46 -42.31
CA PRO A 702 19.02 -16.66 -42.19
C PRO A 702 18.84 -17.15 -40.74
N LEU A 703 19.81 -16.87 -39.87
CA LEU A 703 19.74 -17.22 -38.45
C LEU A 703 18.81 -16.25 -37.71
N VAL A 704 18.91 -14.95 -38.00
CA VAL A 704 18.02 -13.90 -37.46
C VAL A 704 16.56 -14.19 -37.81
N ASP A 705 16.26 -14.57 -39.07
CA ASP A 705 14.90 -14.90 -39.50
C ASP A 705 14.34 -16.13 -38.78
N ARG A 706 15.17 -17.16 -38.55
CA ARG A 706 14.78 -18.36 -37.80
C ARG A 706 14.58 -18.08 -36.31
N LEU A 707 15.44 -17.25 -35.71
CA LEU A 707 15.26 -16.79 -34.33
C LEU A 707 13.96 -15.99 -34.18
N ARG A 708 13.64 -15.12 -35.15
CA ARG A 708 12.37 -14.39 -35.16
C ARG A 708 11.18 -15.34 -35.21
N HIS A 709 11.25 -16.39 -36.04
CA HIS A 709 10.21 -17.41 -36.10
C HIS A 709 10.07 -18.19 -34.77
N LEU A 710 11.19 -18.55 -34.14
CA LEU A 710 11.19 -19.21 -32.83
C LEU A 710 10.58 -18.33 -31.72
N LEU A 711 10.91 -17.04 -31.70
CA LEU A 711 10.37 -16.07 -30.75
C LEU A 711 8.87 -15.81 -30.99
N ALA A 712 8.41 -15.85 -32.24
CA ALA A 712 6.99 -15.77 -32.53
C ALA A 712 6.19 -16.95 -31.94
N ALA A 713 6.82 -18.12 -31.79
CA ALA A 713 6.22 -19.25 -31.06
C ALA A 713 6.20 -19.06 -29.53
N HIS A 714 6.95 -18.09 -29.01
CA HIS A 714 7.04 -17.73 -27.60
C HIS A 714 6.62 -16.27 -27.40
N PRO A 715 5.34 -15.91 -27.60
CA PRO A 715 4.88 -14.52 -27.64
C PRO A 715 5.07 -13.75 -26.33
N ARG A 716 5.37 -14.44 -25.22
CA ARG A 716 5.69 -13.84 -23.91
C ARG A 716 7.18 -13.54 -23.74
N ALA A 717 8.04 -14.08 -24.60
CA ALA A 717 9.49 -13.88 -24.51
C ALA A 717 9.87 -12.49 -25.03
N THR A 718 10.69 -11.79 -24.25
CA THR A 718 11.31 -10.52 -24.68
C THR A 718 12.65 -10.80 -25.35
N VAL A 719 13.02 -9.99 -26.34
CA VAL A 719 14.37 -10.02 -26.90
C VAL A 719 15.04 -8.67 -26.74
N VAL A 720 16.24 -8.69 -26.15
CA VAL A 720 17.12 -7.52 -26.02
C VAL A 720 18.28 -7.68 -26.99
N THR A 721 18.55 -6.66 -27.80
CA THR A 721 19.64 -6.68 -28.76
C THR A 721 20.44 -5.39 -28.76
N THR A 722 21.71 -5.48 -29.14
CA THR A 722 22.45 -4.34 -29.70
C THR A 722 22.44 -4.47 -31.22
N GLY A 723 22.21 -3.41 -32.01
CA GLY A 723 22.11 -3.47 -33.49
C GLY A 723 20.71 -3.18 -34.04
N THR A 724 20.52 -3.21 -35.38
CA THR A 724 19.32 -2.63 -36.03
C THR A 724 18.23 -3.62 -36.45
N ALA A 725 18.47 -4.92 -36.33
CA ALA A 725 17.55 -5.94 -36.83
C ALA A 725 16.28 -6.05 -35.95
N PRO A 726 15.06 -5.98 -36.51
CA PRO A 726 13.82 -6.06 -35.73
C PRO A 726 13.41 -7.50 -35.38
N PHE A 727 12.93 -7.70 -34.14
CA PHE A 727 12.48 -9.01 -33.61
C PHE A 727 10.99 -9.05 -33.20
N GLY A 728 10.18 -8.11 -33.66
CA GLY A 728 8.73 -8.08 -33.39
C GLY A 728 8.36 -7.27 -32.14
N PRO A 729 7.16 -7.45 -31.58
CA PRO A 729 6.60 -6.57 -30.54
C PRO A 729 7.38 -6.60 -29.22
N GLY A 730 7.98 -7.74 -28.83
CA GLY A 730 8.78 -7.89 -27.61
C GLY A 730 10.25 -7.46 -27.75
N HIS A 731 10.61 -6.67 -28.78
CA HIS A 731 12.00 -6.31 -29.07
C HIS A 731 12.42 -5.00 -28.39
N ILE A 732 13.48 -5.06 -27.57
CA ILE A 732 14.16 -3.90 -26.98
C ILE A 732 15.51 -3.73 -27.66
N GLN A 733 15.68 -2.59 -28.33
CA GLN A 733 16.94 -2.22 -28.99
C GLN A 733 17.78 -1.32 -28.09
N LEU A 734 19.02 -1.74 -27.83
CA LEU A 734 20.02 -0.97 -27.09
C LEU A 734 20.99 -0.27 -28.05
N GLY A 735 21.04 1.06 -27.96
CA GLY A 735 21.99 1.94 -28.63
C GLY A 735 23.04 2.52 -27.67
N PRO A 736 23.91 3.42 -28.15
CA PRO A 736 24.87 4.11 -27.29
C PRO A 736 24.15 5.04 -26.30
N PRO A 737 24.71 5.28 -25.10
CA PRO A 737 24.16 6.27 -24.17
C PRO A 737 24.16 7.66 -24.80
N PRO A 738 23.22 8.54 -24.41
CA PRO A 738 23.23 9.93 -24.86
C PRO A 738 24.49 10.63 -24.39
N ASP A 739 25.03 11.53 -25.22
CA ASP A 739 26.13 12.40 -24.79
C ASP A 739 25.63 13.34 -23.68
N PRO A 740 26.20 13.29 -22.47
CA PRO A 740 25.79 14.19 -21.39
C PRO A 740 26.05 15.67 -21.71
N GLY A 741 26.81 16.01 -22.75
CA GLY A 741 27.05 17.39 -23.20
C GLY A 741 27.75 18.20 -22.12
N ILE A 742 29.09 18.12 -22.08
CA ILE A 742 29.94 18.78 -21.08
C ILE A 742 30.08 20.30 -21.35
N ASP A 743 29.74 20.77 -22.55
CA ASP A 743 29.85 22.18 -22.90
C ASP A 743 28.54 22.92 -22.67
N GLY A 744 28.56 23.94 -21.81
CA GLY A 744 27.43 24.77 -21.37
C GLY A 744 26.80 25.66 -22.45
N GLY A 745 26.76 25.21 -23.70
CA GLY A 745 26.01 25.85 -24.78
C GLY A 745 24.54 25.46 -24.73
N ALA A 746 23.65 26.45 -24.76
CA ALA A 746 22.19 26.28 -24.78
C ALA A 746 21.65 25.74 -26.13
N GLU A 747 22.39 24.87 -26.82
CA GLU A 747 21.92 24.23 -28.04
C GLU A 747 21.20 22.93 -27.69
N SER A 748 19.90 22.91 -28.03
CA SER A 748 18.96 21.81 -27.90
C SER A 748 19.57 20.47 -28.31
N VAL A 749 19.92 19.63 -27.32
CA VAL A 749 20.08 18.19 -27.54
C VAL A 749 18.78 17.71 -28.19
N SER A 750 18.84 17.27 -29.45
CA SER A 750 17.69 16.64 -30.08
C SER A 750 17.24 15.51 -29.16
N PRO A 751 15.96 15.49 -28.72
CA PRO A 751 15.51 14.49 -27.78
C PRO A 751 15.85 13.10 -28.34
N PRO A 752 16.40 12.19 -27.54
CA PRO A 752 16.60 10.82 -28.00
C PRO A 752 15.27 10.34 -28.58
N ARG A 753 15.30 9.73 -29.77
CA ARG A 753 14.10 9.14 -30.38
C ARG A 753 13.41 8.34 -29.27
N PRO A 754 12.11 8.58 -28.99
CA PRO A 754 11.48 8.30 -27.69
C PRO A 754 11.50 6.85 -27.19
N TYR A 755 12.18 5.93 -27.88
CA TYR A 755 12.14 4.48 -27.64
C TYR A 755 13.48 3.76 -27.81
N LEU A 756 14.61 4.46 -28.07
CA LEU A 756 15.90 3.79 -28.13
C LEU A 756 16.47 3.62 -26.72
N GLY A 757 16.51 2.38 -26.26
CA GLY A 757 17.14 2.00 -25.02
C GLY A 757 18.67 2.10 -25.08
N TRP A 758 19.36 2.13 -23.95
CA TRP A 758 20.81 2.10 -23.86
C TRP A 758 21.30 1.42 -22.58
N ALA A 759 22.54 0.96 -22.60
CA ALA A 759 23.23 0.36 -21.45
C ALA A 759 24.23 1.36 -20.84
N LEU A 760 24.28 1.46 -19.51
CA LEU A 760 25.24 2.28 -18.81
C LEU A 760 26.66 1.71 -19.02
N PRO A 761 27.63 2.50 -19.52
CA PRO A 761 29.01 2.04 -19.67
C PRO A 761 29.64 1.69 -18.33
N ASP A 762 30.47 0.65 -18.34
CA ASP A 762 31.26 0.28 -17.16
C ASP A 762 32.44 1.24 -16.93
N GLY A 763 32.85 1.41 -15.68
CA GLY A 763 34.01 2.24 -15.32
C GLY A 763 33.83 3.76 -15.39
N LEU A 764 32.60 4.26 -15.57
CA LEU A 764 32.33 5.71 -15.53
C LEU A 764 32.57 6.30 -14.13
N ALA A 765 33.01 7.56 -14.10
CA ALA A 765 33.05 8.32 -12.85
C ALA A 765 31.62 8.50 -12.29
N TYR A 766 31.49 8.46 -10.96
CA TYR A 766 30.20 8.57 -10.27
C TYR A 766 29.27 9.69 -10.80
N PRO A 767 29.70 10.97 -10.90
CA PRO A 767 28.80 12.03 -11.35
C PRO A 767 28.36 11.85 -12.81
N GLN A 768 29.18 11.25 -13.68
CA GLN A 768 28.79 10.96 -15.07
C GLN A 768 27.73 9.86 -15.11
N ALA A 769 27.92 8.78 -14.34
CA ALA A 769 26.94 7.72 -14.21
C ALA A 769 25.62 8.22 -13.62
N ALA A 770 25.69 9.06 -12.57
CA ALA A 770 24.52 9.68 -11.96
C ALA A 770 23.72 10.54 -12.95
N LEU A 771 24.40 11.39 -13.73
CA LEU A 771 23.75 12.22 -14.74
C LEU A 771 23.07 11.36 -15.81
N LEU A 772 23.74 10.33 -16.31
CA LEU A 772 23.15 9.40 -17.28
C LEU A 772 21.91 8.67 -16.71
N LEU A 773 21.95 8.26 -15.44
CA LEU A 773 20.79 7.64 -14.78
C LEU A 773 19.61 8.60 -14.58
N ALA A 774 19.81 9.91 -14.66
CA ALA A 774 18.72 10.89 -14.67
C ALA A 774 18.04 11.04 -16.06
N LEU A 775 18.63 10.50 -17.13
CA LEU A 775 18.14 10.59 -18.51
C LEU A 775 17.21 9.41 -18.88
N PRO A 776 16.30 9.57 -19.85
CA PRO A 776 15.44 8.48 -20.32
C PRO A 776 16.23 7.37 -21.04
N GLY A 777 15.71 6.14 -21.02
CA GLY A 777 16.20 5.04 -21.86
C GLY A 777 17.28 4.12 -21.28
N CYS A 778 17.76 4.31 -20.05
CA CYS A 778 18.66 3.34 -19.42
C CYS A 778 17.91 2.02 -19.13
N HIS A 779 18.34 0.90 -19.74
CA HIS A 779 17.77 -0.44 -19.51
C HIS A 779 18.76 -1.43 -18.89
N GLU A 780 20.07 -1.24 -19.06
CA GLU A 780 21.08 -2.13 -18.49
C GLU A 780 22.13 -1.33 -17.72
N VAL A 781 22.57 -1.88 -16.58
CA VAL A 781 23.73 -1.39 -15.81
C VAL A 781 24.80 -2.48 -15.70
N PRO A 782 26.07 -2.12 -15.54
CA PRO A 782 27.14 -3.10 -15.39
C PRO A 782 27.04 -3.83 -14.04
N SER A 783 27.48 -5.08 -13.99
CA SER A 783 27.47 -5.89 -12.75
C SER A 783 28.39 -5.34 -11.65
N SER A 784 29.32 -4.44 -11.99
CA SER A 784 30.12 -3.67 -11.03
C SER A 784 29.26 -2.86 -10.05
N VAL A 785 28.03 -2.47 -10.43
CA VAL A 785 27.06 -1.81 -9.53
C VAL A 785 26.57 -2.77 -8.43
N LEU A 786 26.50 -4.08 -8.72
CA LEU A 786 26.06 -5.10 -7.76
C LEU A 786 27.18 -5.58 -6.82
N ALA A 787 28.43 -5.45 -7.22
CA ALA A 787 29.56 -6.03 -6.50
C ALA A 787 29.73 -5.34 -5.13
N PRO A 788 29.71 -6.07 -4.00
CA PRO A 788 30.35 -5.64 -2.78
C PRO A 788 31.83 -5.99 -2.90
N SER A 789 32.59 -5.32 -3.77
CA SER A 789 34.03 -5.23 -3.54
C SER A 789 34.20 -4.66 -2.14
N GLY A 790 35.07 -5.18 -1.27
CA GLY A 790 35.16 -4.87 0.18
C GLY A 790 35.37 -3.40 0.63
N GLN A 791 35.03 -2.44 -0.21
CA GLN A 791 34.70 -1.05 0.05
C GLN A 791 33.17 -0.85 0.09
N GLU A 792 32.76 0.33 0.52
CA GLU A 792 31.36 0.72 0.72
C GLU A 792 30.42 0.38 -0.47
N PRO A 793 29.13 0.10 -0.21
CA PRO A 793 28.15 -0.17 -1.26
C PRO A 793 28.13 0.97 -2.29
N SER A 794 28.08 0.63 -3.58
CA SER A 794 28.06 1.62 -4.66
C SER A 794 26.93 2.65 -4.44
N PRO A 795 27.23 3.97 -4.42
CA PRO A 795 26.23 5.02 -4.23
C PRO A 795 25.18 5.05 -5.36
N LEU A 796 25.51 4.49 -6.54
CA LEU A 796 24.58 4.34 -7.67
C LEU A 796 23.35 3.48 -7.33
N ARG A 797 23.43 2.58 -6.34
CA ARG A 797 22.29 1.76 -5.92
C ARG A 797 21.12 2.59 -5.41
N LEU A 798 21.39 3.70 -4.74
CA LEU A 798 20.37 4.63 -4.24
C LEU A 798 19.70 5.38 -5.40
N LEU A 799 20.50 5.82 -6.38
CA LEU A 799 19.98 6.48 -7.59
C LEU A 799 19.14 5.53 -8.44
N LEU A 800 19.53 4.26 -8.55
CA LEU A 800 18.74 3.25 -9.26
C LEU A 800 17.42 2.94 -8.54
N ALA A 801 17.43 2.85 -7.20
CA ALA A 801 16.22 2.71 -6.41
C ALA A 801 15.28 3.92 -6.57
N ALA A 802 15.84 5.15 -6.54
CA ALA A 802 15.09 6.37 -6.81
C ALA A 802 14.53 6.38 -8.24
N ARG A 803 15.34 6.02 -9.25
CA ARG A 803 14.90 5.92 -10.65
C ARG A 803 13.74 4.95 -10.81
N ALA A 804 13.81 3.77 -10.21
CA ALA A 804 12.73 2.79 -10.26
C ALA A 804 11.45 3.33 -9.61
N GLY A 805 11.58 4.04 -8.48
CA GLY A 805 10.46 4.56 -7.70
C GLY A 805 9.77 5.81 -8.24
N GLN A 806 10.35 6.51 -9.22
CA GLN A 806 9.77 7.77 -9.76
C GLN A 806 9.31 7.63 -11.21
N LEU A 807 8.01 7.86 -11.46
CA LEU A 807 7.42 7.85 -12.80
C LEU A 807 8.09 8.88 -13.74
N ALA A 808 8.44 10.06 -13.22
CA ALA A 808 9.16 11.09 -13.96
C ALA A 808 10.51 10.60 -14.49
N LEU A 809 11.25 9.81 -13.70
CA LEU A 809 12.56 9.31 -14.11
C LEU A 809 12.45 8.18 -15.14
N ARG A 810 11.39 7.36 -15.07
CA ARG A 810 11.11 6.28 -16.01
C ARG A 810 10.55 6.77 -17.35
N HIS A 811 9.55 7.64 -17.30
CA HIS A 811 8.71 7.99 -18.46
C HIS A 811 8.68 9.48 -18.78
N GLY A 812 9.25 10.32 -17.91
CA GLY A 812 9.12 11.76 -18.04
C GLY A 812 9.94 12.37 -19.14
N ARG A 813 9.41 13.49 -19.65
CA ARG A 813 10.15 14.40 -20.53
C ARG A 813 11.37 14.93 -19.78
N VAL A 814 12.38 15.35 -20.52
CA VAL A 814 13.64 15.87 -19.96
C VAL A 814 13.83 17.32 -20.36
N GLU A 815 14.11 18.16 -19.37
CA GLU A 815 14.45 19.57 -19.54
C GLU A 815 15.76 19.84 -18.81
N ARG A 816 16.68 20.58 -19.43
CA ARG A 816 17.90 21.05 -18.75
C ARG A 816 17.59 22.36 -18.04
N VAL A 817 17.97 22.45 -16.77
CA VAL A 817 17.73 23.65 -15.94
C VAL A 817 19.06 24.35 -15.70
N PRO A 818 19.15 25.68 -15.90
CA PRO A 818 20.39 26.41 -15.65
C PRO A 818 20.72 26.41 -14.15
N THR A 819 21.97 26.13 -13.80
CA THR A 819 22.46 26.07 -12.41
C THR A 819 23.31 27.28 -12.01
N GLY A 820 23.73 28.06 -13.01
CA GLY A 820 24.62 29.22 -12.85
C GLY A 820 26.08 28.88 -12.52
N VAL A 821 26.44 27.59 -12.42
CA VAL A 821 27.78 27.13 -12.00
C VAL A 821 28.37 26.18 -13.04
N ALA A 822 29.55 26.51 -13.56
CA ALA A 822 30.28 25.66 -14.48
C ALA A 822 30.62 24.31 -13.82
N GLY A 823 30.36 23.19 -14.52
CA GLY A 823 30.54 21.85 -13.97
C GLY A 823 29.38 21.36 -13.09
N VAL A 824 28.27 22.10 -12.99
CA VAL A 824 27.04 21.60 -12.35
C VAL A 824 25.91 21.53 -13.37
N SER A 825 25.37 20.33 -13.57
CA SER A 825 24.26 20.07 -14.48
C SER A 825 22.95 19.91 -13.70
N GLY A 826 21.89 20.60 -14.16
CA GLY A 826 20.53 20.45 -13.65
C GLY A 826 19.64 19.79 -14.71
N VAL A 827 18.92 18.74 -14.32
CA VAL A 827 17.96 18.04 -15.18
C VAL A 827 16.63 17.96 -14.46
N ARG A 828 15.57 18.48 -15.08
CA ARG A 828 14.19 18.35 -14.65
C ARG A 828 13.49 17.27 -15.47
N ARG A 829 12.73 16.42 -14.79
CA ARG A 829 11.93 15.35 -15.38
C ARG A 829 10.47 15.54 -14.98
N ASP A 830 9.56 15.50 -15.94
CA ASP A 830 8.12 15.68 -15.71
C ASP A 830 7.31 14.56 -16.40
N HIS A 831 6.42 13.91 -15.65
CA HIS A 831 5.48 12.91 -16.16
C HIS A 831 4.24 12.84 -15.27
N ALA A 832 3.02 12.93 -15.81
CA ALA A 832 1.78 12.70 -15.04
C ALA A 832 1.74 13.42 -13.66
N GLY A 833 2.00 14.73 -13.63
CA GLY A 833 2.06 15.53 -12.39
C GLY A 833 3.28 15.27 -11.50
N GLN A 834 4.13 14.32 -11.89
CA GLN A 834 5.34 13.92 -11.19
C GLN A 834 6.53 14.75 -11.72
N THR A 835 7.06 15.67 -10.90
CA THR A 835 8.30 16.42 -11.22
C THR A 835 9.48 15.97 -10.35
N VAL A 836 10.63 15.72 -10.98
CA VAL A 836 11.90 15.38 -10.30
C VAL A 836 13.01 16.28 -10.83
N LEU A 837 13.75 16.91 -9.92
CA LEU A 837 14.95 17.70 -10.20
C LEU A 837 16.20 16.89 -9.82
N CYS A 838 17.07 16.61 -10.78
CA CYS A 838 18.37 15.98 -10.58
C CYS A 838 19.46 17.03 -10.75
N VAL A 839 20.26 17.28 -9.71
CA VAL A 839 21.40 18.19 -9.79
C VAL A 839 22.68 17.39 -9.56
N THR A 840 23.64 17.54 -10.47
CA THR A 840 24.88 16.76 -10.47
C THR A 840 26.08 17.68 -10.63
N SER A 841 27.04 17.60 -9.70
CA SER A 841 28.31 18.30 -9.76
C SER A 841 29.41 17.38 -10.25
N THR A 842 30.17 17.81 -11.27
CA THR A 842 31.45 17.20 -11.66
C THR A 842 32.64 17.94 -11.05
N VAL A 843 32.38 18.99 -10.27
CA VAL A 843 33.40 19.83 -9.64
C VAL A 843 34.04 19.08 -8.47
N GLY A 844 35.37 19.11 -8.38
CA GLY A 844 36.16 18.45 -7.33
C GLY A 844 36.11 19.11 -5.95
N VAL A 845 35.28 20.13 -5.75
CA VAL A 845 35.07 20.85 -4.48
C VAL A 845 33.57 21.04 -4.23
N PRO A 846 33.13 21.22 -2.96
CA PRO A 846 31.74 21.55 -2.66
C PRO A 846 31.29 22.84 -3.37
N VAL A 847 30.06 22.84 -3.89
CA VAL A 847 29.48 23.95 -4.64
C VAL A 847 28.03 24.16 -4.26
N THR A 848 27.58 25.41 -4.36
CA THR A 848 26.18 25.78 -4.17
C THR A 848 25.60 26.25 -5.50
N ALA A 849 24.63 25.51 -6.04
CA ALA A 849 23.94 25.85 -7.27
C ALA A 849 22.64 26.61 -6.98
N ARG A 850 22.31 27.58 -7.84
CA ARG A 850 21.03 28.29 -7.81
C ARG A 850 20.22 27.82 -9.00
N VAL A 851 19.13 27.11 -8.73
CA VAL A 851 18.31 26.45 -9.75
C VAL A 851 16.95 27.16 -9.79
N PRO A 852 16.58 27.82 -10.89
CA PRO A 852 15.25 28.39 -11.05
C PRO A 852 14.23 27.26 -11.31
N LEU A 853 13.09 27.33 -10.63
CA LEU A 853 11.98 26.41 -10.86
C LEU A 853 10.80 27.20 -11.44
N GLN A 854 10.45 26.90 -12.69
CA GLN A 854 9.26 27.48 -13.30
C GLN A 854 8.02 27.05 -12.50
N ASP A 855 7.12 28.00 -12.25
CA ASP A 855 5.86 27.84 -11.53
C ASP A 855 5.99 27.48 -10.04
N ALA A 856 7.20 27.53 -9.47
CA ALA A 856 7.41 27.32 -8.04
C ALA A 856 7.00 28.54 -7.22
N THR A 857 6.29 28.30 -6.13
CA THR A 857 5.93 29.31 -5.13
C THR A 857 6.78 29.14 -3.87
N THR A 858 6.69 30.06 -2.91
CA THR A 858 7.33 29.90 -1.59
C THR A 858 6.81 28.68 -0.80
N GLU A 859 5.68 28.12 -1.23
CA GLU A 859 5.11 26.90 -0.67
C GLU A 859 5.62 25.65 -1.39
N THR A 860 6.38 25.75 -2.47
CA THR A 860 6.93 24.56 -3.13
C THR A 860 7.99 23.88 -2.25
N GLU A 861 7.94 22.55 -2.17
CA GLU A 861 8.89 21.72 -1.42
C GLU A 861 9.66 20.78 -2.33
N LEU A 862 10.97 20.68 -2.11
CA LEU A 862 11.87 19.76 -2.78
C LEU A 862 12.30 18.70 -1.79
N ILE A 863 11.71 17.51 -1.90
CA ILE A 863 11.99 16.38 -1.02
C ILE A 863 13.10 15.54 -1.63
N GLU A 864 14.20 15.39 -0.91
CA GLU A 864 15.32 14.56 -1.36
C GLU A 864 14.92 13.08 -1.49
N LEU A 865 15.24 12.48 -2.64
CA LEU A 865 14.87 11.12 -3.02
C LEU A 865 15.98 10.09 -2.75
N ALA A 866 17.23 10.53 -2.77
CA ALA A 866 18.40 9.69 -2.56
C ALA A 866 19.35 10.39 -1.59
N GLN A 867 19.38 9.94 -0.34
CA GLN A 867 20.32 10.38 0.68
C GLN A 867 21.49 9.42 0.74
N GLU A 868 22.71 9.92 0.50
CA GLU A 868 23.93 9.13 0.62
C GLU A 868 24.27 8.82 2.09
N GLU A 869 23.94 9.72 3.02
CA GLU A 869 24.01 9.47 4.47
C GLU A 869 22.73 8.79 4.97
N ARG A 870 22.89 7.64 5.64
CA ARG A 870 21.78 6.76 6.05
C ARG A 870 20.99 7.23 7.27
N ASP A 871 21.52 8.17 8.04
CA ASP A 871 20.97 8.56 9.34
C ASP A 871 20.41 9.99 9.31
N GLY A 872 19.19 10.15 8.80
CA GLY A 872 18.45 11.41 8.88
C GLY A 872 17.14 11.37 8.08
N PRO A 873 16.16 12.22 8.42
CA PRO A 873 14.99 12.40 7.58
C PRO A 873 15.38 13.02 6.22
N PRO A 874 14.58 12.79 5.15
CA PRO A 874 14.79 13.42 3.85
C PRO A 874 14.92 14.93 3.99
N GLN A 875 15.97 15.54 3.43
CA GLN A 875 16.12 16.99 3.45
C GLN A 875 15.03 17.60 2.56
N VAL A 876 14.30 18.57 3.12
CA VAL A 876 13.31 19.36 2.38
C VAL A 876 13.89 20.75 2.11
N LEU A 877 14.03 21.11 0.84
CA LEU A 877 14.40 22.46 0.42
C LEU A 877 13.16 23.23 -0.01
N ARG A 878 13.16 24.55 0.21
CA ARG A 878 12.10 25.46 -0.27
C ARG A 878 12.74 26.54 -1.15
N PRO A 879 12.12 26.91 -2.28
CA PRO A 879 12.61 28.01 -3.09
C PRO A 879 12.40 29.34 -2.36
N ALA A 880 13.23 30.32 -2.69
CA ALA A 880 13.03 31.69 -2.24
C ALA A 880 11.85 32.35 -2.98
N ALA A 881 11.47 33.55 -2.56
CA ALA A 881 10.34 34.30 -3.14
C ALA A 881 10.52 34.62 -4.65
N ASP A 882 11.73 34.52 -5.18
CA ASP A 882 12.07 34.66 -6.60
C ASP A 882 11.92 33.35 -7.40
N GLY A 883 11.43 32.26 -6.77
CA GLY A 883 11.27 30.94 -7.41
C GLY A 883 12.58 30.18 -7.57
N VAL A 884 13.67 30.65 -6.98
CA VAL A 884 15.00 30.02 -7.07
C VAL A 884 15.28 29.17 -5.83
N VAL A 885 15.64 27.91 -6.04
CA VAL A 885 16.12 27.02 -4.96
C VAL A 885 17.64 27.01 -4.92
N THR A 886 18.19 27.01 -3.70
CA THR A 886 19.63 26.91 -3.45
C THR A 886 19.96 25.48 -3.07
N VAL A 887 20.78 24.80 -3.88
CA VAL A 887 21.16 23.40 -3.68
C VAL A 887 22.65 23.32 -3.36
N ALA A 888 22.99 22.90 -2.14
CA ALA A 888 24.35 22.59 -1.75
C ALA A 888 24.71 21.15 -2.18
N LEU A 889 25.85 21.01 -2.86
CA LEU A 889 26.39 19.76 -3.37
C LEU A 889 27.83 19.59 -2.88
N ASP A 890 28.16 18.41 -2.37
CA ASP A 890 29.55 18.05 -2.10
C ASP A 890 30.35 17.80 -3.39
N ALA A 891 31.67 17.72 -3.24
CA ALA A 891 32.59 17.47 -4.35
C ALA A 891 32.20 16.20 -5.13
N THR A 892 31.99 16.34 -6.44
CA THR A 892 31.63 15.25 -7.37
C THR A 892 30.35 14.48 -6.98
N ARG A 893 29.39 15.13 -6.31
CA ARG A 893 28.13 14.50 -5.86
C ARG A 893 26.90 14.91 -6.66
N THR A 894 25.82 14.15 -6.46
CA THR A 894 24.50 14.43 -7.03
C THR A 894 23.45 14.46 -5.93
N ARG A 895 22.38 15.23 -6.15
CA ARG A 895 21.19 15.22 -5.30
C ARG A 895 19.95 15.25 -6.17
N TRP A 896 19.01 14.35 -5.90
CA TRP A 896 17.76 14.21 -6.65
C TRP A 896 16.60 14.56 -5.73
N PHE A 897 15.70 15.41 -6.21
CA PHE A 897 14.59 15.94 -5.44
C PHE A 897 13.28 15.70 -6.17
N ARG A 898 12.26 15.30 -5.43
CA ARG A 898 10.88 15.40 -5.89
C ARG A 898 10.35 16.80 -5.60
N VAL A 899 9.84 17.47 -6.62
CA VAL A 899 9.25 18.82 -6.49
C VAL A 899 7.75 18.68 -6.21
N ARG A 900 7.27 19.32 -5.14
CA ARG A 900 5.85 19.36 -4.74
C ARG A 900 5.37 20.81 -4.71
N PRO A 901 4.35 21.21 -5.49
CA PRO A 901 3.93 22.61 -5.61
C PRO A 901 3.41 23.24 -4.32
N THR A 902 2.78 22.44 -3.44
CA THR A 902 2.13 22.89 -2.21
C THR A 902 2.77 22.28 -0.97
N ALA A 903 3.24 23.15 -0.08
CA ALA A 903 3.84 22.80 1.20
C ALA A 903 2.78 22.12 2.03
N HIS A 904 3.07 20.91 2.46
CA HIS A 904 2.27 20.33 3.53
C HIS A 904 2.76 20.97 4.83
N PRO A 905 1.87 21.32 5.77
CA PRO A 905 2.35 21.64 7.11
C PRO A 905 3.26 20.48 7.55
N PRO A 906 4.46 20.78 8.11
CA PRO A 906 5.35 19.75 8.58
C PRO A 906 4.53 18.81 9.48
N PRO A 907 4.74 17.49 9.36
CA PRO A 907 4.03 16.55 10.21
C PRO A 907 4.16 17.06 11.65
N ASN A 908 3.03 17.18 12.35
CA ASN A 908 3.08 17.48 13.77
C ASN A 908 3.62 16.20 14.44
N GLU A 909 4.95 16.06 14.43
CA GLU A 909 5.74 14.88 14.82
C GLU A 909 5.85 14.70 16.33
N GLN A 910 5.26 15.59 17.14
CA GLN A 910 5.50 15.59 18.58
C GLN A 910 4.85 14.44 19.36
N THR A 911 4.16 13.50 18.71
CA THR A 911 3.77 12.22 19.31
C THR A 911 3.93 11.08 18.30
N ASP A 912 5.01 10.33 18.44
CA ASP A 912 5.46 9.26 17.55
C ASP A 912 5.94 8.07 18.43
N PRO A 913 5.95 6.79 18.00
CA PRO A 913 5.39 6.18 16.78
C PRO A 913 4.41 5.00 16.98
N PHE A 914 4.09 4.53 18.21
CA PHE A 914 3.16 3.39 18.46
C PHE A 914 2.35 3.55 19.77
N VAL A 915 1.83 4.74 20.06
CA VAL A 915 1.21 5.01 21.38
C VAL A 915 -0.20 4.39 21.46
N PRO A 916 -0.52 3.52 22.44
CA PRO A 916 -1.92 3.24 22.77
C PRO A 916 -2.52 4.50 23.43
N PRO A 917 -3.67 5.02 22.96
CA PRO A 917 -4.23 6.26 23.51
C PRO A 917 -4.69 6.07 24.96
N ALA A 918 -4.63 7.16 25.75
CA ALA A 918 -5.14 7.20 27.11
C ALA A 918 -6.60 6.70 27.17
N ARG A 919 -6.89 5.87 28.18
CA ARG A 919 -8.22 5.33 28.47
C ARG A 919 -9.29 6.40 28.56
#